data_AF-A0A6L8Q339-F1
#
_entry.id   AF-A0A6L8Q339-F1
#
_cell.length_a   1.000
_cell.length_b   1.000
_cell.length_c   1.000
_cell.angle_alpha   90.00
_cell.angle_beta   90.00
_cell.angle_gamma   90.00
#
_symmetry.space_group_name_H-M   'P 1'
#
loop_
_entity.id
_entity.type
_entity.pdbx_description
1 polymer ?
#
loop_
_entity_poly.entity_id
_entity_poly.type
_entity_poly.pdbx_seq_one_letter_code
_entity_poly.pdbx_strand_id
1 'polypeptide(L)'
;MGAVAEAAVAEAVGEGGRAKPGRSRETQQQKLARIKRELEAVPTEPGVYLWKDAAGEVIYVGKAKQLRARMRQYVNFQDDRAKIPLLVEAIDSFDYLVVDNEHEALVLEKNLINQYSPFFNADFKDNKSYPFIALTKGDVFPAIKYTREKHKSDTKYFGPFTDARAAREMIDIARRVVPLCAATCADWRGLTRALEKDPLAFLKRDARPCFDCHVGLGPGACCGAITPEEYAQNVRRIERFLAGNHREFVDELTAEMQEAAEELDFERAGRLKARIDTINSLADKQHAVSSRDLSADVVGFFREETVAGVNVLVIREGRIVNANEFVLNRGTDVPDQDLLRNFLMRYYDTTTSIPREVIVRALPEDAEAMGEWLTGKLDSAHGAKVRFCAPQKGEKADLLTMAETNARHVLMRYKVRTNYDDKRINNALLQLESALALDAPPMRIECFDISTIHGSYTVASMVVFTGGKPDKNQYRRFKIKTPLDEANDFLSMQEVMRRRYAPERLSDERFGSKPDLIILDGGKPQLTAALAMFEEMGIDDIAICGLAKRDEELFVPWQDTGPVVLPSGSASLYLVKQVRDEAHRFAITFHRELRGKGMTASILDDVAGLGPVRKKALMKHFKSFKNLKAASLEDIKAAKVIPEEVAEELVRVLAQYNERKEEKEEQLADSVLANTIP
;
A
#
# COMPACT_ATOMS: atom_id res chain seq x y z
N MET A 1 27.78 -50.91 35.79
CA MET A 1 26.36 -50.51 35.89
C MET A 1 26.21 -49.21 35.14
N GLY A 2 25.70 -49.25 33.92
CA GLY A 2 25.63 -48.08 33.04
C GLY A 2 24.73 -48.40 31.85
N ALA A 3 23.45 -48.11 32.05
CA ALA A 3 22.35 -48.15 31.10
C ALA A 3 21.41 -47.04 31.62
N VAL A 4 20.75 -46.16 30.86
CA VAL A 4 20.13 -46.24 29.55
C VAL A 4 19.94 -44.79 29.07
N ALA A 5 19.86 -44.58 27.74
CA ALA A 5 19.18 -43.50 27.01
C ALA A 5 20.08 -42.57 26.18
N GLU A 6 20.57 -43.08 25.05
CA GLU A 6 20.78 -42.33 23.79
C GLU A 6 21.27 -43.31 22.71
N ALA A 7 20.43 -43.65 21.72
CA ALA A 7 20.84 -44.13 20.39
C ALA A 7 19.62 -44.63 19.59
N ALA A 8 19.11 -43.80 18.68
CA ALA A 8 18.40 -44.26 17.49
C ALA A 8 18.46 -43.16 16.41
N VAL A 9 19.66 -42.94 15.87
CA VAL A 9 19.89 -42.25 14.60
C VAL A 9 20.81 -43.12 13.75
N ALA A 10 20.37 -43.34 12.50
CA ALA A 10 21.10 -43.81 11.32
C ALA A 10 21.42 -45.32 11.16
N GLU A 11 20.71 -45.94 10.20
CA GLU A 11 21.20 -46.52 8.92
C GLU A 11 20.07 -47.37 8.30
N ALA A 12 19.86 -47.55 7.00
CA ALA A 12 20.31 -46.92 5.76
C ALA A 12 19.42 -47.50 4.62
N VAL A 13 19.08 -46.65 3.65
CA VAL A 13 19.03 -46.87 2.19
C VAL A 13 18.65 -48.25 1.61
N GLY A 14 17.63 -48.23 0.74
CA GLY A 14 17.32 -49.24 -0.31
C GLY A 14 16.04 -50.04 0.00
N GLU A 15 15.05 -50.26 -0.88
CA GLU A 15 14.86 -50.07 -2.32
C GLU A 15 13.35 -50.14 -2.60
N GLY A 16 12.92 -49.65 -3.77
CA GLY A 16 11.70 -50.14 -4.42
C GLY A 16 10.47 -49.24 -4.31
N GLY A 17 10.37 -48.31 -5.25
CA GLY A 17 9.13 -47.58 -5.52
C GLY A 17 7.97 -48.53 -5.79
N ARG A 18 6.98 -48.53 -4.90
CA ARG A 18 5.60 -48.87 -5.25
C ARG A 18 4.83 -47.58 -5.39
N ALA A 19 4.64 -47.15 -6.63
CA ALA A 19 3.63 -46.17 -6.99
C ALA A 19 2.29 -46.60 -6.37
N LYS A 20 1.71 -45.75 -5.53
CA LYS A 20 0.33 -45.93 -5.06
C LYS A 20 -0.57 -46.03 -6.30
N PRO A 21 -1.49 -47.01 -6.36
CA PRO A 21 -2.37 -47.18 -7.51
C PRO A 21 -3.20 -45.91 -7.70
N GLY A 22 -3.25 -45.43 -8.94
CA GLY A 22 -3.84 -44.15 -9.31
C GLY A 22 -5.25 -43.99 -8.78
N ARG A 23 -5.44 -43.03 -7.87
CA ARG A 23 -6.76 -42.43 -7.65
C ARG A 23 -7.21 -41.90 -9.01
N SER A 24 -8.37 -42.36 -9.49
CA SER A 24 -9.14 -41.65 -10.51
C SER A 24 -9.10 -40.15 -10.19
N ARG A 25 -8.68 -39.30 -11.12
CA ARG A 25 -8.64 -37.84 -10.91
C ARG A 25 -10.04 -37.37 -10.54
N GLU A 26 -10.25 -37.16 -9.25
CA GLU A 26 -11.49 -36.63 -8.70
C GLU A 26 -11.71 -35.26 -9.34
N THR A 27 -12.92 -35.03 -9.86
CA THR A 27 -13.25 -33.72 -10.44
C THR A 27 -13.27 -32.66 -9.34
N GLN A 28 -12.94 -31.42 -9.67
CA GLN A 28 -12.90 -30.30 -8.70
C GLN A 28 -14.23 -30.17 -7.93
N GLN A 29 -15.37 -30.45 -8.56
CA GLN A 29 -16.68 -30.47 -7.91
C GLN A 29 -16.84 -31.58 -6.87
N GLN A 30 -16.33 -32.79 -7.16
CA GLN A 30 -16.35 -33.91 -6.20
C GLN A 30 -15.45 -33.63 -5.00
N LYS A 31 -14.26 -33.07 -5.26
CA LYS A 31 -13.28 -32.64 -4.25
C LYS A 31 -13.88 -31.61 -3.29
N LEU A 32 -14.54 -30.58 -3.82
CA LEU A 32 -15.23 -29.56 -3.02
C LEU A 32 -16.41 -30.13 -2.24
N ALA A 33 -17.19 -31.06 -2.82
CA ALA A 33 -18.29 -31.72 -2.14
C ALA A 33 -17.83 -32.65 -1.00
N ARG A 34 -16.62 -33.23 -1.10
CA ARG A 34 -15.98 -33.95 0.01
C ARG A 34 -15.60 -32.99 1.13
N ILE A 35 -14.84 -31.94 0.82
CA ILE A 35 -14.39 -30.96 1.83
C ILE A 35 -15.58 -30.32 2.53
N LYS A 36 -16.67 -29.98 1.82
CA LYS A 36 -17.90 -29.44 2.43
C LYS A 36 -18.52 -30.38 3.47
N ARG A 37 -18.51 -31.69 3.23
CA ARG A 37 -18.98 -32.71 4.19
C ARG A 37 -18.05 -32.81 5.40
N GLU A 38 -16.73 -32.82 5.17
CA GLU A 38 -15.74 -32.85 6.25
C GLU A 38 -15.81 -31.61 7.15
N LEU A 39 -16.11 -30.43 6.57
CA LEU A 39 -16.31 -29.19 7.31
C LEU A 39 -17.50 -29.21 8.27
N GLU A 40 -18.47 -30.12 8.13
CA GLU A 40 -19.59 -30.24 9.07
C GLU A 40 -19.13 -30.71 10.46
N ALA A 41 -18.03 -31.47 10.52
CA ALA A 41 -17.45 -31.97 11.76
C ALA A 41 -16.55 -30.93 12.46
N VAL A 42 -16.19 -29.81 11.81
CA VAL A 42 -15.33 -28.77 12.38
C VAL A 42 -16.08 -27.99 13.45
N PRO A 43 -15.51 -27.71 14.63
CA PRO A 43 -16.18 -26.94 15.68
C PRO A 43 -16.49 -25.49 15.29
N THR A 44 -17.38 -24.85 16.06
CA THR A 44 -17.70 -23.41 15.93
C THR A 44 -16.88 -22.54 16.87
N GLU A 45 -15.93 -23.12 17.60
CA GLU A 45 -14.97 -22.41 18.46
C GLU A 45 -13.95 -21.58 17.65
N PRO A 46 -13.30 -20.58 18.30
CA PRO A 46 -12.17 -19.89 17.71
C PRO A 46 -10.96 -20.81 17.53
N GLY A 47 -10.17 -20.55 16.50
CA GLY A 47 -9.06 -21.44 16.15
C GLY A 47 -8.26 -21.01 14.94
N VAL A 48 -7.26 -21.85 14.62
CA VAL A 48 -6.43 -21.72 13.42
C VAL A 48 -6.69 -22.91 12.51
N TYR A 49 -6.86 -22.67 11.22
CA TYR A 49 -6.98 -23.69 10.19
C TYR A 49 -5.79 -23.66 9.24
N LEU A 50 -5.44 -24.83 8.72
CA LEU A 50 -4.35 -25.04 7.78
C LEU A 50 -4.92 -25.72 6.54
N TRP A 51 -4.81 -25.06 5.39
CA TRP A 51 -5.12 -25.63 4.09
C TRP A 51 -3.89 -26.32 3.52
N LYS A 52 -4.07 -27.53 2.97
CA LYS A 52 -3.00 -28.36 2.40
C LYS A 52 -3.28 -28.73 0.95
N ASP A 53 -2.22 -28.93 0.17
CA ASP A 53 -2.31 -29.44 -1.20
C ASP A 53 -2.43 -30.98 -1.27
N ALA A 54 -2.45 -31.53 -2.48
CA ALA A 54 -2.52 -32.98 -2.71
C ALA A 54 -1.26 -33.75 -2.27
N ALA A 55 -0.12 -33.06 -2.08
CA ALA A 55 1.09 -33.64 -1.53
C ALA A 55 1.10 -33.61 0.02
N GLY A 56 0.12 -32.94 0.63
CA GLY A 56 0.01 -32.73 2.08
C GLY A 56 0.81 -31.53 2.59
N GLU A 57 1.35 -30.69 1.70
CA GLU A 57 2.09 -29.48 2.05
C GLU A 57 1.13 -28.38 2.50
N VAL A 58 1.46 -27.66 3.58
CA VAL A 58 0.65 -26.55 4.07
C VAL A 58 0.81 -25.35 3.14
N ILE A 59 -0.24 -25.03 2.42
CA ILE A 59 -0.26 -23.96 1.42
C ILE A 59 -0.89 -22.67 1.96
N TYR A 60 -1.74 -22.75 3.00
CA TYR A 60 -2.28 -21.58 3.69
C TYR A 60 -2.58 -21.86 5.17
N VAL A 61 -2.38 -20.86 6.03
CA VAL A 61 -2.74 -20.86 7.45
C VAL A 61 -3.57 -19.62 7.71
N GLY A 62 -4.70 -19.76 8.41
CA GLY A 62 -5.55 -18.63 8.77
C GLY A 62 -6.23 -18.81 10.13
N LYS A 63 -6.53 -17.70 10.82
CA LYS A 63 -7.35 -17.68 12.03
C LYS A 63 -8.84 -17.51 11.74
N ALA A 64 -9.69 -17.96 12.67
CA ALA A 64 -11.13 -17.76 12.63
C ALA A 64 -11.71 -17.55 14.03
N LYS A 65 -12.69 -16.64 14.18
CA LYS A 65 -13.54 -16.56 15.37
C LYS A 65 -14.50 -17.75 15.48
N GLN A 66 -14.95 -18.24 14.32
CA GLN A 66 -15.74 -19.46 14.17
C GLN A 66 -15.14 -20.29 13.03
N LEU A 67 -14.40 -21.34 13.37
CA LEU A 67 -13.69 -22.18 12.40
C LEU A 67 -14.60 -22.67 11.27
N ARG A 68 -15.72 -23.34 11.61
CA ARG A 68 -16.67 -23.87 10.62
C ARG A 68 -17.18 -22.81 9.65
N ALA A 69 -17.65 -21.67 10.17
CA ALA A 69 -18.22 -20.61 9.34
C ALA A 69 -17.16 -20.01 8.41
N ARG A 70 -15.96 -19.76 8.93
CA ARG A 70 -14.87 -19.16 8.15
C ARG A 70 -14.36 -20.09 7.06
N MET A 71 -14.16 -21.38 7.36
CA MET A 71 -13.68 -22.35 6.37
C MET A 71 -14.72 -22.63 5.29
N ARG A 72 -16.02 -22.58 5.62
CA ARG A 72 -17.11 -22.68 4.63
C ARG A 72 -17.11 -21.53 3.61
N GLN A 73 -16.67 -20.33 3.99
CA GLN A 73 -16.61 -19.20 3.06
C GLN A 73 -15.65 -19.44 1.88
N TYR A 74 -14.52 -20.12 2.13
CA TYR A 74 -13.55 -20.49 1.08
C TYR A 74 -14.19 -21.43 0.04
N VAL A 75 -14.80 -22.51 0.49
CA VAL A 75 -15.38 -23.55 -0.41
C VAL A 75 -16.71 -23.15 -1.05
N ASN A 76 -17.33 -22.07 -0.58
CA ASN A 76 -18.54 -21.50 -1.17
C ASN A 76 -18.26 -20.31 -2.10
N PHE A 77 -16.98 -19.92 -2.28
CA PHE A 77 -16.60 -18.72 -3.04
C PHE A 77 -17.32 -17.46 -2.54
N GLN A 78 -17.59 -17.38 -1.24
CA GLN A 78 -18.23 -16.24 -0.59
C GLN A 78 -17.20 -15.23 -0.06
N ASP A 79 -15.94 -15.39 -0.46
CA ASP A 79 -14.83 -14.54 -0.07
C ASP A 79 -14.28 -13.87 -1.33
N ASP A 80 -14.47 -12.55 -1.41
CA ASP A 80 -14.16 -11.74 -2.60
C ASP A 80 -12.65 -11.53 -2.82
N ARG A 81 -11.79 -12.10 -1.95
CA ARG A 81 -10.33 -11.94 -2.05
C ARG A 81 -9.80 -12.73 -3.26
N ALA A 82 -9.08 -12.05 -4.14
CA ALA A 82 -8.58 -12.59 -5.42
C ALA A 82 -7.69 -13.85 -5.33
N LYS A 83 -7.07 -14.11 -4.17
CA LYS A 83 -6.26 -15.32 -3.91
C LYS A 83 -7.08 -16.59 -3.63
N ILE A 84 -8.37 -16.43 -3.29
CA ILE A 84 -9.23 -17.52 -2.81
C ILE A 84 -9.53 -18.52 -3.91
N PRO A 85 -9.86 -18.14 -5.17
CA PRO A 85 -10.09 -19.11 -6.23
C PRO A 85 -8.87 -20.01 -6.50
N LEU A 86 -7.67 -19.43 -6.59
CA LEU A 86 -6.41 -20.17 -6.79
C LEU A 86 -6.07 -21.07 -5.60
N LEU A 87 -6.31 -20.58 -4.37
CA LEU A 87 -6.16 -21.37 -3.15
C LEU A 87 -7.13 -22.57 -3.16
N VAL A 88 -8.41 -22.34 -3.50
CA VAL A 88 -9.46 -23.37 -3.54
C VAL A 88 -9.20 -24.43 -4.59
N GLU A 89 -8.58 -24.07 -5.72
CA GLU A 89 -8.09 -25.03 -6.71
C GLU A 89 -6.98 -25.93 -6.15
N ALA A 90 -6.05 -25.36 -5.39
CA ALA A 90 -4.91 -26.08 -4.81
C ALA A 90 -5.27 -26.94 -3.59
N ILE A 91 -6.28 -26.56 -2.79
CA ILE A 91 -6.68 -27.26 -1.55
C ILE A 91 -7.10 -28.70 -1.81
N ASP A 92 -6.49 -29.69 -1.14
CA ASP A 92 -6.93 -31.09 -1.07
C ASP A 92 -7.46 -31.51 0.31
N SER A 93 -6.84 -31.03 1.38
CA SER A 93 -7.23 -31.35 2.75
C SER A 93 -7.01 -30.17 3.69
N PHE A 94 -7.47 -30.29 4.94
CA PHE A 94 -7.26 -29.27 5.96
C PHE A 94 -7.02 -29.88 7.35
N ASP A 95 -6.32 -29.12 8.19
CA ASP A 95 -6.24 -29.34 9.62
C ASP A 95 -6.79 -28.11 10.36
N TYR A 96 -7.12 -28.27 11.64
CA TYR A 96 -7.47 -27.16 12.51
C TYR A 96 -7.01 -27.39 13.94
N LEU A 97 -6.81 -26.29 14.66
CA LEU A 97 -6.46 -26.24 16.08
C LEU A 97 -7.46 -25.30 16.76
N VAL A 98 -8.16 -25.80 17.77
CA VAL A 98 -9.09 -25.01 18.61
C VAL A 98 -8.29 -24.33 19.71
N VAL A 99 -8.66 -23.10 20.03
CA VAL A 99 -8.10 -22.32 21.14
C VAL A 99 -9.22 -21.74 22.00
N ASP A 100 -8.89 -21.27 23.19
CA ASP A 100 -9.89 -20.78 24.13
C ASP A 100 -10.38 -19.36 23.77
N ASN A 101 -9.55 -18.57 23.08
CA ASN A 101 -9.86 -17.17 22.75
C ASN A 101 -9.22 -16.71 21.42
N GLU A 102 -9.73 -15.61 20.87
CA GLU A 102 -9.25 -15.08 19.58
C GLU A 102 -7.79 -14.62 19.62
N HIS A 103 -7.31 -14.18 20.78
CA HIS A 103 -5.91 -13.76 20.97
C HIS A 103 -4.94 -14.95 20.84
N GLU A 104 -5.27 -16.11 21.41
CA GLU A 104 -4.49 -17.33 21.22
C GLU A 104 -4.49 -17.80 19.76
N ALA A 105 -5.63 -17.68 19.07
CA ALA A 105 -5.71 -18.01 17.64
C ALA A 105 -4.76 -17.12 16.84
N LEU A 106 -4.67 -15.84 17.18
CA LEU A 106 -3.75 -14.89 16.55
C LEU A 106 -2.28 -15.28 16.76
N VAL A 107 -1.90 -15.63 17.99
CA VAL A 107 -0.51 -16.03 18.32
C VAL A 107 -0.16 -17.36 17.65
N LEU A 108 -1.07 -18.34 17.69
CA LEU A 108 -0.89 -19.66 17.11
C LEU A 108 -0.79 -19.60 15.58
N GLU A 109 -1.63 -18.79 14.91
CA GLU A 109 -1.57 -18.56 13.46
C GLU A 109 -0.18 -18.10 13.05
N LYS A 110 0.35 -17.09 13.75
CA LYS A 110 1.68 -16.57 13.48
C LYS A 110 2.77 -17.64 13.65
N ASN A 111 2.70 -18.45 14.71
CA ASN A 111 3.66 -19.52 14.93
C ASN A 111 3.63 -20.57 13.80
N LEU A 112 2.43 -20.92 13.33
CA LEU A 112 2.24 -21.88 12.25
C LEU A 112 2.65 -21.31 10.89
N ILE A 113 2.41 -20.02 10.62
CA ILE A 113 2.94 -19.35 9.42
C ILE A 113 4.47 -19.37 9.42
N ASN A 114 5.12 -19.09 10.55
CA ASN A 114 6.57 -19.15 10.66
C ASN A 114 7.12 -20.58 10.48
N GLN A 115 6.41 -21.58 11.02
CA GLN A 115 6.81 -22.97 10.95
C GLN A 115 6.69 -23.53 9.52
N TYR A 116 5.57 -23.26 8.85
CA TYR A 116 5.25 -23.88 7.56
C TYR A 116 5.60 -22.99 6.35
N SER A 117 5.82 -21.68 6.56
CA SER A 117 6.07 -20.69 5.50
C SER A 117 5.17 -20.89 4.26
N PRO A 118 3.83 -20.92 4.43
CA PRO A 118 2.91 -21.39 3.40
C PRO A 118 2.89 -20.47 2.17
N PHE A 119 2.80 -21.05 0.97
CA PHE A 119 2.86 -20.33 -0.29
C PHE A 119 1.85 -19.16 -0.38
N PHE A 120 0.59 -19.39 -0.01
CA PHE A 120 -0.47 -18.37 -0.08
C PHE A 120 -0.51 -17.43 1.14
N ASN A 121 0.34 -17.64 2.15
CA ASN A 121 0.56 -16.67 3.22
C ASN A 121 1.57 -15.57 2.84
N ALA A 122 2.13 -15.64 1.62
CA ALA A 122 2.96 -14.66 0.93
C ALA A 122 3.72 -13.69 1.88
N ASP A 123 4.85 -14.22 2.30
CA ASP A 123 5.88 -13.66 3.17
C ASP A 123 6.41 -12.31 2.62
N PHE A 124 6.19 -11.20 3.35
CA PHE A 124 6.76 -9.88 3.05
C PHE A 124 8.28 -9.84 3.32
N LYS A 125 9.05 -10.67 2.62
CA LYS A 125 10.52 -10.67 2.72
C LYS A 125 11.10 -9.49 1.95
N ASP A 126 11.29 -8.38 2.66
CA ASP A 126 12.45 -7.53 2.39
C ASP A 126 13.54 -7.89 3.41
N ASN A 127 14.68 -8.35 2.89
CA ASN A 127 15.83 -8.92 3.60
C ASN A 127 16.71 -7.84 4.26
N LYS A 128 16.12 -6.72 4.66
CA LYS A 128 16.82 -5.66 5.40
C LYS A 128 16.30 -5.65 6.83
N SER A 129 16.96 -6.41 7.69
CA SER A 129 16.74 -6.32 9.13
C SER A 129 16.91 -4.87 9.57
N TYR A 130 15.88 -4.33 10.23
CA TYR A 130 15.84 -2.93 10.64
C TYR A 130 16.95 -2.61 11.64
N PRO A 131 17.50 -1.38 11.65
CA PRO A 131 18.41 -0.97 12.69
C PRO A 131 17.67 -0.76 14.01
N PHE A 132 18.15 -1.41 15.06
CA PHE A 132 17.70 -1.26 16.44
C PHE A 132 18.85 -0.76 17.31
N ILE A 133 18.51 -0.11 18.41
CA ILE A 133 19.40 0.12 19.53
C ILE A 133 19.19 -1.02 20.52
N ALA A 134 20.23 -1.78 20.80
CA ALA A 134 20.22 -2.90 21.74
C ALA A 134 20.93 -2.51 23.04
N LEU A 135 20.33 -2.87 24.17
CA LEU A 135 20.93 -2.88 25.51
C LEU A 135 21.16 -4.33 25.95
N THR A 136 22.41 -4.73 26.13
CA THR A 136 22.79 -6.12 26.44
C THR A 136 22.55 -6.47 27.92
N LYS A 137 21.28 -6.70 28.29
CA LYS A 137 20.86 -6.97 29.68
C LYS A 137 21.46 -8.24 30.29
N GLY A 138 21.94 -9.18 29.47
CA GLY A 138 22.65 -10.38 29.92
C GLY A 138 24.05 -10.11 30.50
N ASP A 139 24.65 -8.95 30.21
CA ASP A 139 25.96 -8.58 30.77
C ASP A 139 25.82 -7.95 32.15
N VAL A 140 26.81 -8.16 33.04
CA VAL A 140 26.88 -7.48 34.36
C VAL A 140 26.84 -5.96 34.23
N PHE A 141 27.48 -5.43 33.17
CA PHE A 141 27.41 -4.02 32.80
C PHE A 141 26.77 -3.91 31.41
N PRO A 142 25.42 -3.82 31.31
CA PRO A 142 24.72 -3.76 30.03
C PRO A 142 25.21 -2.63 29.12
N ALA A 143 25.58 -2.95 27.88
CA ALA A 143 26.11 -1.99 26.94
C ALA A 143 25.10 -1.63 25.84
N ILE A 144 25.19 -0.38 25.37
CA ILE A 144 24.40 0.11 24.24
C ILE A 144 25.13 -0.15 22.92
N LYS A 145 24.38 -0.61 21.92
CA LYS A 145 24.88 -0.80 20.55
C LYS A 145 23.78 -0.63 19.52
N TYR A 146 24.15 -0.28 18.30
CA TYR A 146 23.24 -0.47 17.18
C TYR A 146 23.35 -1.92 16.68
N THR A 147 22.26 -2.52 16.21
CA THR A 147 22.26 -3.86 15.62
C THR A 147 21.17 -4.00 14.56
N ARG A 148 21.39 -4.95 13.64
CA ARG A 148 20.41 -5.44 12.67
C ARG A 148 20.18 -6.96 12.84
N GLU A 149 20.76 -7.54 13.87
CA GLU A 149 20.69 -8.98 14.13
C GLU A 149 19.34 -9.34 14.74
N LYS A 150 18.98 -10.63 14.67
CA LYS A 150 17.78 -11.14 15.34
C LYS A 150 17.80 -10.84 16.83
N HIS A 151 16.63 -10.60 17.39
CA HIS A 151 16.49 -10.28 18.80
C HIS A 151 16.86 -11.48 19.67
N LYS A 152 17.68 -11.22 20.70
CA LYS A 152 18.05 -12.16 21.74
C LYS A 152 17.20 -11.90 22.99
N SER A 153 16.84 -12.95 23.72
CA SER A 153 16.01 -12.85 24.93
C SER A 153 16.70 -12.08 26.07
N ASP A 154 18.02 -12.05 26.08
CA ASP A 154 18.86 -11.37 27.08
C ASP A 154 19.16 -9.90 26.74
N THR A 155 18.55 -9.35 25.70
CA THR A 155 18.87 -8.04 25.16
C THR A 155 17.58 -7.26 24.93
N LYS A 156 17.55 -6.00 25.34
CA LYS A 156 16.39 -5.12 25.12
C LYS A 156 16.61 -4.25 23.89
N TYR A 157 15.60 -4.14 23.03
CA TYR A 157 15.74 -3.51 21.71
C TYR A 157 14.79 -2.32 21.54
N PHE A 158 15.35 -1.14 21.29
CA PHE A 158 14.63 0.09 20.99
C PHE A 158 14.69 0.36 19.49
N GLY A 159 13.59 0.84 18.92
CA GLY A 159 13.44 1.04 17.47
C GLY A 159 12.14 0.41 16.96
N PRO A 160 12.04 0.07 15.66
CA PRO A 160 13.05 0.24 14.61
C PRO A 160 13.36 1.71 14.33
N PHE A 161 14.56 2.00 13.80
CA PHE A 161 14.96 3.34 13.34
C PHE A 161 14.92 3.42 11.80
N THR A 162 14.72 4.63 11.27
CA THR A 162 14.68 4.93 9.82
C THR A 162 15.93 4.47 9.08
N ASP A 163 17.09 4.71 9.68
CA ASP A 163 18.37 4.29 9.16
C ASP A 163 19.41 4.10 10.29
N ALA A 164 20.58 3.62 9.90
CA ALA A 164 21.66 3.35 10.84
C ALA A 164 22.38 4.62 11.33
N ARG A 165 22.19 5.78 10.67
CA ARG A 165 22.69 7.07 11.15
C ARG A 165 21.77 7.57 12.28
N ALA A 166 20.45 7.56 12.09
CA ALA A 166 19.48 7.94 13.11
C ALA A 166 19.64 7.10 14.40
N ALA A 167 19.80 5.78 14.27
CA ALA A 167 20.08 4.92 15.42
C ALA A 167 21.39 5.29 16.15
N ARG A 168 22.46 5.60 15.41
CA ARG A 168 23.75 5.98 16.02
C ARG A 168 23.70 7.36 16.68
N GLU A 169 23.05 8.32 16.04
CA GLU A 169 22.87 9.66 16.60
C GLU A 169 22.08 9.59 17.92
N MET A 170 21.03 8.77 17.98
CA MET A 170 20.29 8.54 19.22
C MET A 170 21.12 7.85 20.30
N ILE A 171 22.03 6.93 19.95
CA ILE A 171 22.98 6.33 20.90
C ILE A 171 23.93 7.39 21.47
N ASP A 172 24.48 8.26 20.62
CA ASP A 172 25.42 9.30 21.06
C ASP A 172 24.75 10.29 22.00
N ILE A 173 23.50 10.66 21.70
CA ILE A 173 22.66 11.50 22.55
C ILE A 173 22.38 10.80 23.88
N ALA A 174 21.88 9.57 23.84
CA ALA A 174 21.58 8.77 25.01
C ALA A 174 22.77 8.72 25.98
N ARG A 175 23.98 8.48 25.46
CA ARG A 175 25.21 8.39 26.27
C ARG A 175 25.69 9.72 26.84
N ARG A 176 25.33 10.86 26.23
CA ARG A 176 25.58 12.19 26.81
C ARG A 176 24.63 12.51 27.95
N VAL A 177 23.39 12.06 27.84
CA VAL A 177 22.35 12.27 28.85
C VAL A 177 22.60 11.38 30.07
N VAL A 178 22.80 10.08 29.86
CA VAL A 178 23.16 9.12 30.91
C VAL A 178 24.39 8.33 30.47
N PRO A 179 25.55 8.48 31.15
CA PRO A 179 26.76 7.76 30.80
C PRO A 179 26.55 6.25 30.84
N LEU A 180 26.86 5.59 29.72
CA LEU A 180 26.67 4.15 29.54
C LEU A 180 27.79 3.54 28.71
N CYS A 181 28.20 2.31 29.02
CA CYS A 181 29.19 1.59 28.23
C CYS A 181 28.64 1.30 26.82
N ALA A 182 29.48 1.50 25.80
CA ALA A 182 29.18 1.11 24.43
C ALA A 182 29.80 -0.24 24.10
N ALA A 183 29.08 -1.10 23.36
CA ALA A 183 29.59 -2.43 23.03
C ALA A 183 30.83 -2.39 22.09
N THR A 184 31.05 -1.26 21.41
CA THR A 184 32.23 -1.01 20.59
C THR A 184 33.49 -0.72 21.42
N CYS A 185 33.34 -0.29 22.68
CA CYS A 185 34.44 0.03 23.59
C CYS A 185 35.33 -1.21 23.82
N ALA A 186 36.63 -1.06 23.59
CA ALA A 186 37.60 -2.14 23.75
C ALA A 186 37.75 -2.54 25.23
N ASP A 187 37.79 -1.55 26.13
CA ASP A 187 37.98 -1.79 27.57
C ASP A 187 36.77 -2.50 28.20
N TRP A 188 35.56 -2.11 27.78
CA TRP A 188 34.33 -2.81 28.15
C TRP A 188 34.34 -4.27 27.66
N ARG A 189 34.67 -4.53 26.38
CA ARG A 189 34.79 -5.91 25.87
C ARG A 189 35.83 -6.73 26.64
N GLY A 190 36.94 -6.10 27.02
CA GLY A 190 37.94 -6.72 27.88
C GLY A 190 37.41 -7.03 29.28
N LEU A 191 36.56 -6.16 29.84
CA LEU A 191 35.93 -6.35 31.14
C LEU A 191 34.93 -7.50 31.09
N THR A 192 34.04 -7.52 30.11
CA THR A 192 33.03 -8.58 29.94
C THR A 192 33.68 -9.97 29.87
N ARG A 193 34.75 -10.13 29.08
CA ARG A 193 35.52 -11.39 29.00
C ARG A 193 36.18 -11.79 30.31
N ALA A 194 36.54 -10.83 31.16
CA ALA A 194 37.11 -11.10 32.48
C ALA A 194 36.01 -11.52 33.47
N LEU A 195 34.85 -10.86 33.41
CA LEU A 195 33.67 -11.17 34.23
C LEU A 195 33.08 -12.55 33.93
N GLU A 196 33.19 -13.03 32.69
CA GLU A 196 32.85 -14.42 32.33
C GLU A 196 33.68 -15.45 33.10
N LYS A 197 34.90 -15.10 33.53
CA LYS A 197 35.82 -15.98 34.26
C LYS A 197 35.79 -15.77 35.77
N ASP A 198 35.60 -14.52 36.20
CA ASP A 198 35.59 -14.10 37.60
C ASP A 198 34.54 -12.98 37.78
N PRO A 199 33.42 -13.24 38.48
CA PRO A 199 32.37 -12.25 38.72
C PRO A 199 32.85 -10.98 39.43
N LEU A 200 33.99 -11.04 40.14
CA LEU A 200 34.59 -9.91 40.85
C LEU A 200 35.76 -9.27 40.09
N ALA A 201 35.95 -9.60 38.80
CA ALA A 201 37.05 -9.07 37.98
C ALA A 201 37.08 -7.53 37.90
N PHE A 202 35.92 -6.87 38.07
CA PHE A 202 35.83 -5.41 38.07
C PHE A 202 36.51 -4.76 39.29
N LEU A 203 36.59 -5.44 40.44
CA LEU A 203 37.27 -4.97 41.65
C LEU A 203 38.80 -5.10 41.56
N LYS A 204 39.29 -6.01 40.71
CA LYS A 204 40.72 -6.35 40.60
C LYS A 204 41.44 -5.58 39.49
N ARG A 205 40.71 -4.78 38.72
CA ARG A 205 41.25 -4.04 37.59
C ARG A 205 41.77 -2.67 38.01
N ASP A 206 43.08 -2.56 38.14
CA ASP A 206 43.80 -1.29 38.20
C ASP A 206 43.98 -0.70 36.79
N ALA A 207 42.87 -0.56 36.07
CA ALA A 207 42.86 -0.08 34.69
C ALA A 207 42.73 1.44 34.68
N ARG A 208 43.53 2.12 33.85
CA ARG A 208 43.34 3.55 33.59
C ARG A 208 41.94 3.79 33.02
N PRO A 209 41.28 4.92 33.34
CA PRO A 209 40.00 5.25 32.75
C PRO A 209 40.08 5.24 31.22
N CYS A 210 39.07 4.66 30.56
CA CYS A 210 39.01 4.66 29.11
C CYS A 210 38.70 6.05 28.57
N PHE A 211 38.90 6.26 27.25
CA PHE A 211 38.57 7.52 26.59
C PHE A 211 37.13 7.98 26.88
N ASP A 212 36.16 7.06 26.75
CA ASP A 212 34.74 7.34 27.01
C ASP A 212 34.51 7.80 28.45
N CYS A 213 35.26 7.27 29.41
CA CYS A 213 35.21 7.71 30.81
C CYS A 213 35.75 9.13 30.98
N HIS A 214 36.87 9.44 30.32
CA HIS A 214 37.47 10.78 30.36
C HIS A 214 36.59 11.86 29.75
N VAL A 215 35.84 11.54 28.69
CA VAL A 215 34.90 12.48 28.06
C VAL A 215 33.48 12.41 28.65
N GLY A 216 33.28 11.63 29.71
CA GLY A 216 32.00 11.53 30.43
C GLY A 216 30.89 10.76 29.71
N LEU A 217 31.19 10.02 28.65
CA LEU A 217 30.24 9.14 27.93
C LEU A 217 30.15 7.73 28.52
N GLY A 218 31.19 7.30 29.23
CA GLY A 218 31.27 6.04 29.94
C GLY A 218 31.34 6.26 31.45
N PRO A 219 30.68 5.42 32.27
CA PRO A 219 30.65 5.60 33.72
C PRO A 219 31.88 4.98 34.43
N GLY A 220 32.88 4.50 33.71
CA GLY A 220 34.11 3.97 34.30
C GLY A 220 34.02 2.54 34.87
N ALA A 221 33.09 1.71 34.38
CA ALA A 221 32.98 0.30 34.79
C ALA A 221 34.27 -0.50 34.56
N CYS A 222 35.06 -0.15 33.52
CA CYS A 222 36.32 -0.83 33.22
C CYS A 222 37.45 -0.56 34.23
N CYS A 223 37.39 0.55 34.95
CA CYS A 223 38.38 0.98 35.95
C CYS A 223 37.82 0.94 37.39
N GLY A 224 36.67 0.28 37.60
CA GLY A 224 36.07 0.14 38.92
C GLY A 224 35.47 1.44 39.50
N ALA A 225 35.27 2.48 38.69
CA ALA A 225 34.75 3.77 39.18
C ALA A 225 33.24 3.77 39.47
N ILE A 226 32.53 2.70 39.09
CA ILE A 226 31.10 2.52 39.34
C ILE A 226 30.82 1.05 39.69
N THR A 227 29.94 0.84 40.65
CA THR A 227 29.48 -0.50 41.03
C THR A 227 28.40 -1.03 40.05
N PRO A 228 28.19 -2.35 39.97
CA PRO A 228 27.08 -2.92 39.20
C PRO A 228 25.71 -2.36 39.61
N GLU A 229 25.49 -2.12 40.91
CA GLU A 229 24.24 -1.61 41.47
C GLU A 229 23.95 -0.17 41.04
N GLU A 230 24.97 0.70 41.10
CA GLU A 230 24.89 2.08 40.60
C GLU A 230 24.72 2.10 39.07
N TYR A 231 25.45 1.25 38.35
CA TYR A 231 25.33 1.15 36.90
C TYR A 231 23.92 0.71 36.48
N ALA A 232 23.28 -0.19 37.23
CA ALA A 232 21.90 -0.60 36.96
C ALA A 232 20.91 0.58 37.06
N GLN A 233 21.18 1.59 37.88
CA GLN A 233 20.38 2.82 37.91
C GLN A 233 20.52 3.61 36.61
N ASN A 234 21.75 3.75 36.08
CA ASN A 234 22.00 4.37 34.78
C ASN A 234 21.28 3.63 33.65
N VAL A 235 21.29 2.29 33.69
CA VAL A 235 20.55 1.47 32.73
C VAL A 235 19.05 1.75 32.81
N ARG A 236 18.45 1.82 34.00
CA ARG A 236 17.02 2.15 34.15
C ARG A 236 16.70 3.57 33.62
N ARG A 237 17.55 4.56 33.91
CA ARG A 237 17.40 5.93 33.41
C ARG A 237 17.45 5.97 31.88
N ILE A 238 18.39 5.27 31.25
CA ILE A 238 18.48 5.24 29.77
C ILE A 238 17.31 4.49 29.12
N GLU A 239 16.80 3.43 29.76
CA GLU A 239 15.60 2.76 29.28
C GLU A 239 14.37 3.67 29.27
N ARG A 240 14.18 4.47 30.34
CA ARG A 240 13.12 5.49 30.40
C ARG A 240 13.29 6.54 29.30
N PHE A 241 14.53 7.01 29.11
CA PHE A 241 14.86 7.97 28.06
C PHE A 241 14.56 7.43 26.65
N LEU A 242 14.99 6.20 26.34
CA LEU A 242 14.75 5.57 25.03
C LEU A 242 13.29 5.16 24.82
N ALA A 243 12.50 5.01 25.89
CA ALA A 243 11.06 4.77 25.82
C ALA A 243 10.24 6.05 25.51
N GLY A 244 10.85 7.24 25.67
CA GLY A 244 10.24 8.53 25.34
C GLY A 244 9.63 9.30 26.52
N ASN A 245 9.94 8.93 27.77
CA ASN A 245 9.49 9.64 28.96
C ASN A 245 10.48 10.79 29.28
N HIS A 246 10.45 11.86 28.49
CA HIS A 246 11.45 12.92 28.58
C HIS A 246 11.12 13.96 29.66
N ARG A 247 9.84 14.27 29.88
CA ARG A 247 9.42 15.33 30.81
C ARG A 247 9.75 15.02 32.26
N GLU A 248 9.30 13.86 32.77
CA GLU A 248 9.60 13.43 34.14
C GLU A 248 11.11 13.36 34.38
N PHE A 249 11.87 12.95 33.36
CA PHE A 249 13.33 12.88 33.44
C PHE A 249 14.00 14.26 33.49
N VAL A 250 13.48 15.25 32.77
CA VAL A 250 13.95 16.65 32.86
C VAL A 250 13.60 17.25 34.22
N ASP A 251 12.42 16.96 34.74
CA ASP A 251 11.99 17.43 36.07
C ASP A 251 12.90 16.85 37.17
N GLU A 252 13.20 15.55 37.12
CA GLU A 252 14.17 14.88 38.00
C GLU A 252 15.57 15.54 37.92
N LEU A 253 16.12 15.74 36.72
CA LEU A 253 17.43 16.37 36.53
C LEU A 253 17.45 17.83 37.00
N THR A 254 16.34 18.54 36.86
CA THR A 254 16.21 19.94 37.30
C THR A 254 16.24 20.01 38.83
N ALA A 255 15.55 19.08 39.51
CA ALA A 255 15.62 18.96 40.97
C ALA A 255 17.04 18.61 41.44
N GLU A 256 17.70 17.61 40.84
CA GLU A 256 19.10 17.26 41.15
C GLU A 256 20.07 18.44 40.91
N MET A 257 19.81 19.26 39.89
CA MET A 257 20.60 20.44 39.59
C MET A 257 20.42 21.55 40.63
N GLN A 258 19.18 21.76 41.09
CA GLN A 258 18.86 22.72 42.15
C GLN A 258 19.50 22.31 43.47
N GLU A 259 19.41 21.03 43.84
CA GLU A 259 20.08 20.47 45.03
C GLU A 259 21.61 20.68 44.96
N ALA A 260 22.25 20.35 43.83
CA ALA A 260 23.68 20.57 43.66
C ALA A 260 24.08 22.06 43.75
N ALA A 261 23.20 22.96 43.27
CA ALA A 261 23.43 24.40 43.39
C ALA A 261 23.26 24.89 44.83
N GLU A 262 22.32 24.34 45.59
CA GLU A 262 22.14 24.59 47.03
C GLU A 262 23.36 24.09 47.85
N GLU A 263 23.95 22.96 47.45
CA GLU A 263 25.20 22.42 48.02
C GLU A 263 26.48 23.15 47.57
N LEU A 264 26.36 24.19 46.71
CA LEU A 264 27.47 24.93 46.10
C LEU A 264 28.39 24.09 45.19
N ASP A 265 27.93 22.93 44.71
CA ASP A 265 28.61 22.10 43.71
C ASP A 265 28.26 22.57 42.28
N PHE A 266 28.85 23.69 41.89
CA PHE A 266 28.62 24.31 40.58
C PHE A 266 29.10 23.45 39.40
N GLU A 267 30.08 22.57 39.62
CA GLU A 267 30.52 21.63 38.57
C GLU A 267 29.44 20.60 38.28
N ARG A 268 28.88 19.98 39.32
CA ARG A 268 27.78 19.02 39.17
C ARG A 268 26.54 19.69 38.60
N ALA A 269 26.17 20.86 39.10
CA ALA A 269 25.05 21.64 38.56
C ALA A 269 25.26 22.00 37.08
N GLY A 270 26.47 22.41 36.68
CA GLY A 270 26.83 22.70 35.29
C GLY A 270 26.71 21.47 34.37
N ARG A 271 27.14 20.29 34.84
CA ARG A 271 26.99 19.02 34.09
C ARG A 271 25.53 18.62 33.93
N LEU A 272 24.71 18.78 34.97
CA LEU A 272 23.27 18.51 34.92
C LEU A 272 22.55 19.47 33.97
N LYS A 273 22.90 20.76 34.01
CA LYS A 273 22.40 21.76 33.07
C LYS A 273 22.72 21.40 31.61
N ALA A 274 23.96 21.02 31.31
CA ALA A 274 24.36 20.61 29.96
C ALA A 274 23.56 19.38 29.47
N ARG A 275 23.19 18.45 30.36
CA ARG A 275 22.31 17.33 30.03
C ARG A 275 20.89 17.79 29.72
N ILE A 276 20.32 18.69 30.53
CA ILE A 276 19.01 19.30 30.30
C ILE A 276 18.99 20.03 28.96
N ASP A 277 20.00 20.85 28.67
CA ASP A 277 20.13 21.58 27.41
C ASP A 277 20.23 20.62 26.21
N THR A 278 20.95 19.50 26.36
CA THR A 278 21.01 18.46 25.33
C THR A 278 19.62 17.88 25.06
N ILE A 279 18.86 17.55 26.10
CA ILE A 279 17.49 17.03 25.96
C ILE A 279 16.56 18.07 25.34
N ASN A 280 16.64 19.33 25.76
CA ASN A 280 15.81 20.41 25.21
C ASN A 280 16.13 20.67 23.74
N SER A 281 17.40 20.57 23.32
CA SER A 281 17.78 20.71 21.91
C SER A 281 17.22 19.61 21.00
N LEU A 282 16.87 18.44 21.55
CA LEU A 282 16.12 17.41 20.84
C LEU A 282 14.64 17.76 20.73
N ALA A 283 14.07 18.30 21.81
CA ALA A 283 12.69 18.75 21.84
C ALA A 283 12.44 19.91 20.85
N ASP A 284 13.39 20.84 20.70
CA ASP A 284 13.28 21.99 19.79
C ASP A 284 13.34 21.60 18.30
N LYS A 285 13.95 20.46 17.96
CA LYS A 285 13.98 19.91 16.59
C LYS A 285 12.74 19.08 16.26
N GLN A 286 11.95 18.67 17.25
CA GLN A 286 10.76 17.84 17.08
C GLN A 286 9.53 18.73 17.09
N HIS A 287 8.83 18.82 15.95
CA HIS A 287 7.59 19.60 15.85
C HIS A 287 6.59 19.10 16.90
N ALA A 288 6.14 19.99 17.79
CA ALA A 288 4.99 19.75 18.64
C ALA A 288 3.74 19.66 17.75
N VAL A 289 3.00 18.54 17.84
CA VAL A 289 1.86 18.30 16.93
C VAL A 289 0.53 18.21 17.67
N SER A 290 0.54 17.99 18.98
CA SER A 290 -0.68 18.06 19.79
C SER A 290 -0.44 18.83 21.09
N SER A 291 -1.50 19.50 21.55
CA SER A 291 -1.53 20.26 22.80
C SER A 291 -1.70 19.36 24.05
N ARG A 292 -1.96 18.05 23.86
CA ARG A 292 -2.21 17.07 24.92
C ARG A 292 -1.02 16.10 25.09
N ASP A 293 -0.91 15.48 26.27
CA ASP A 293 0.02 14.35 26.56
C ASP A 293 -0.39 13.07 25.79
N LEU A 294 -0.42 13.15 24.46
CA LEU A 294 -0.78 12.06 23.57
C LEU A 294 0.40 11.09 23.45
N SER A 295 0.17 9.83 23.81
CA SER A 295 1.10 8.72 23.56
C SER A 295 0.48 7.77 22.55
N ALA A 296 0.78 8.00 21.27
CA ALA A 296 0.17 7.29 20.16
C ALA A 296 1.18 6.97 19.06
N ASP A 297 0.99 5.86 18.35
CA ASP A 297 1.66 5.65 17.06
C ASP A 297 0.65 5.88 15.94
N VAL A 298 1.00 6.74 14.99
CA VAL A 298 0.15 7.05 13.83
C VAL A 298 0.69 6.34 12.61
N VAL A 299 -0.09 5.43 12.04
CA VAL A 299 0.33 4.58 10.93
C VAL A 299 -0.38 5.03 9.65
N GLY A 300 0.38 5.70 8.78
CA GLY A 300 -0.05 6.11 7.46
C GLY A 300 0.34 5.09 6.39
N PHE A 301 -0.60 4.79 5.50
CA PHE A 301 -0.39 3.92 4.35
C PHE A 301 -0.64 4.70 3.06
N PHE A 302 0.22 4.49 2.07
CA PHE A 302 -0.02 4.94 0.71
C PHE A 302 0.35 3.82 -0.26
N ARG A 303 -0.65 3.31 -0.97
CA ARG A 303 -0.48 2.22 -1.92
C ARG A 303 -0.63 2.73 -3.35
N GLU A 304 0.28 2.28 -4.20
CA GLU A 304 0.19 2.44 -5.64
C GLU A 304 0.42 1.07 -6.27
N GLU A 305 -0.64 0.50 -6.87
CA GLU A 305 -0.60 -0.82 -7.50
C GLU A 305 -0.12 -1.95 -6.54
N THR A 306 1.08 -2.49 -6.78
CA THR A 306 1.69 -3.61 -6.05
C THR A 306 2.69 -3.19 -4.97
N VAL A 307 2.93 -1.88 -4.84
CA VAL A 307 3.87 -1.31 -3.87
C VAL A 307 3.14 -0.37 -2.92
N ALA A 308 3.47 -0.44 -1.63
CA ALA A 308 2.95 0.47 -0.63
C ALA A 308 4.08 1.12 0.16
N GLY A 309 4.01 2.42 0.34
CA GLY A 309 4.75 3.13 1.37
C GLY A 309 3.98 3.08 2.68
N VAL A 310 4.70 2.94 3.78
CA VAL A 310 4.15 3.03 5.14
C VAL A 310 4.99 4.02 5.92
N ASN A 311 4.33 4.87 6.69
CA ASN A 311 5.00 5.77 7.62
C ASN A 311 4.38 5.61 9.01
N VAL A 312 5.21 5.39 10.02
CA VAL A 312 4.79 5.30 11.43
C VAL A 312 5.37 6.48 12.18
N LEU A 313 4.52 7.43 12.54
CA LEU A 313 4.88 8.53 13.43
C LEU A 313 4.71 8.06 14.87
N VAL A 314 5.83 7.97 15.59
CA VAL A 314 5.87 7.60 17.00
C VAL A 314 5.70 8.88 17.82
N ILE A 315 4.53 9.04 18.44
CA ILE A 315 4.19 10.21 19.26
C ILE A 315 4.24 9.83 20.73
N ARG A 316 5.03 10.56 21.51
CA ARG A 316 5.06 10.45 22.98
C ARG A 316 4.95 11.86 23.54
N GLU A 317 4.19 12.02 24.63
CA GLU A 317 4.00 13.32 25.29
C GLU A 317 3.58 14.44 24.30
N GLY A 318 2.76 14.12 23.29
CA GLY A 318 2.28 15.09 22.29
C GLY A 318 3.29 15.49 21.21
N ARG A 319 4.48 14.88 21.19
CA ARG A 319 5.58 15.20 20.25
C ARG A 319 5.98 14.00 19.39
N ILE A 320 6.38 14.25 18.15
CA ILE A 320 6.91 13.21 17.27
C ILE A 320 8.33 12.89 17.68
N VAL A 321 8.52 11.74 18.33
CA VAL A 321 9.82 11.23 18.75
C VAL A 321 10.57 10.63 17.56
N ASN A 322 9.84 9.96 16.66
CA ASN A 322 10.43 9.30 15.51
C ASN A 322 9.40 9.14 14.38
N ALA A 323 9.87 9.03 13.14
CA ALA A 323 9.05 8.81 11.96
C ALA A 323 9.64 7.65 11.16
N ASN A 324 9.13 6.44 11.34
CA ASN A 324 9.66 5.26 10.67
C ASN A 324 9.06 5.07 9.28
N GLU A 325 9.90 4.80 8.29
CA GLU A 325 9.51 4.68 6.89
C GLU A 325 9.73 3.26 6.39
N PHE A 326 8.71 2.69 5.73
CA PHE A 326 8.76 1.35 5.18
C PHE A 326 8.24 1.32 3.75
N VAL A 327 8.75 0.37 2.97
CA VAL A 327 8.24 0.05 1.65
C VAL A 327 7.87 -1.42 1.63
N LEU A 328 6.63 -1.72 1.24
CA LEU A 328 6.11 -3.05 1.02
C LEU A 328 6.03 -3.25 -0.50
N ASN A 329 6.82 -4.18 -1.04
CA ASN A 329 7.02 -4.35 -2.48
C ASN A 329 6.77 -5.76 -3.02
N ARG A 330 6.19 -6.65 -2.20
CA ARG A 330 6.01 -8.08 -2.52
C ARG A 330 4.62 -8.64 -2.22
N GLY A 331 3.64 -7.76 -1.98
CA GLY A 331 2.24 -8.15 -1.79
C GLY A 331 1.44 -7.88 -3.06
N THR A 332 1.60 -8.70 -4.10
CA THR A 332 0.63 -8.72 -5.19
C THR A 332 -0.70 -9.22 -4.61
N ASP A 333 -1.71 -8.34 -4.61
CA ASP A 333 -3.11 -8.63 -4.27
C ASP A 333 -3.47 -8.97 -2.82
N VAL A 334 -2.84 -8.28 -1.85
CA VAL A 334 -3.32 -8.29 -0.46
C VAL A 334 -4.32 -7.15 -0.25
N PRO A 335 -5.54 -7.35 0.29
CA PRO A 335 -6.44 -6.26 0.66
C PRO A 335 -5.79 -5.29 1.66
N ASP A 336 -6.16 -4.01 1.64
CA ASP A 336 -5.53 -2.99 2.49
C ASP A 336 -5.70 -3.28 4.01
N GLN A 337 -6.82 -3.90 4.40
CA GLN A 337 -7.07 -4.40 5.75
C GLN A 337 -6.04 -5.46 6.19
N ASP A 338 -5.81 -6.47 5.35
CA ASP A 338 -4.83 -7.53 5.60
C ASP A 338 -3.39 -6.96 5.60
N LEU A 339 -3.11 -5.99 4.71
CA LEU A 339 -1.81 -5.32 4.62
C LEU A 339 -1.49 -4.55 5.91
N LEU A 340 -2.45 -3.76 6.39
CA LEU A 340 -2.34 -3.01 7.65
C LEU A 340 -2.13 -3.97 8.82
N ARG A 341 -2.97 -5.00 8.94
CA ARG A 341 -2.88 -6.00 10.00
C ARG A 341 -1.49 -6.67 10.05
N ASN A 342 -1.04 -7.19 8.91
CA ASN A 342 0.24 -7.90 8.83
C ASN A 342 1.43 -6.99 9.15
N PHE A 343 1.38 -5.73 8.70
CA PHE A 343 2.38 -4.73 9.02
C PHE A 343 2.43 -4.45 10.53
N LEU A 344 1.28 -4.19 11.16
CA LEU A 344 1.17 -3.89 12.58
C LEU A 344 1.70 -5.06 13.44
N MET A 345 1.30 -6.28 13.11
CA MET A 345 1.78 -7.49 13.79
C MET A 345 3.31 -7.58 13.73
N ARG A 346 3.91 -7.37 12.56
CA ARG A 346 5.37 -7.42 12.39
C ARG A 346 6.08 -6.27 13.10
N TYR A 347 5.54 -5.06 12.98
CA TYR A 347 6.12 -3.86 13.56
C TYR A 347 6.21 -3.99 15.08
N TYR A 348 5.09 -4.30 15.73
CA TYR A 348 5.01 -4.51 17.18
C TYR A 348 5.54 -5.85 17.66
N ASP A 349 5.86 -6.77 16.75
CA ASP A 349 6.62 -7.94 17.16
C ASP A 349 8.06 -7.60 17.53
N THR A 350 8.61 -6.65 16.79
CA THR A 350 10.03 -6.34 16.87
C THR A 350 10.28 -5.14 17.79
N THR A 351 9.34 -4.20 17.93
CA THR A 351 9.53 -3.08 18.86
C THR A 351 9.17 -3.42 20.31
N THR A 352 9.93 -2.88 21.27
CA THR A 352 9.55 -2.88 22.69
C THR A 352 8.86 -1.59 23.13
N SER A 353 8.75 -0.57 22.26
CA SER A 353 8.04 0.68 22.57
C SER A 353 6.61 0.57 22.10
N ILE A 354 5.71 0.20 23.02
CA ILE A 354 4.29 0.05 22.72
C ILE A 354 3.55 1.34 23.16
N PRO A 355 2.77 1.99 22.26
CA PRO A 355 2.01 3.19 22.61
C PRO A 355 0.73 2.86 23.39
N ARG A 356 0.10 3.86 24.01
CA ARG A 356 -1.25 3.68 24.59
C ARG A 356 -2.35 3.66 23.51
N GLU A 357 -2.07 4.26 22.37
CA GLU A 357 -3.03 4.36 21.27
C GLU A 357 -2.35 4.11 19.91
N VAL A 358 -3.01 3.38 19.02
CA VAL A 358 -2.56 3.17 17.63
C VAL A 358 -3.60 3.80 16.70
N ILE A 359 -3.18 4.82 15.98
CA ILE A 359 -4.03 5.60 15.08
C ILE A 359 -3.83 5.08 13.64
N VAL A 360 -4.92 4.66 13.02
CA VAL A 360 -4.95 4.06 11.68
C VAL A 360 -6.06 4.67 10.84
N ARG A 361 -5.99 4.54 9.51
CA ARG A 361 -7.05 5.03 8.61
C ARG A 361 -8.37 4.28 8.78
N ALA A 362 -8.29 2.97 8.93
CA ALA A 362 -9.43 2.10 9.14
C ALA A 362 -9.07 1.07 10.23
N LEU A 363 -10.04 0.76 11.09
CA LEU A 363 -9.84 -0.25 12.12
C LEU A 363 -9.67 -1.64 11.47
N PRO A 364 -8.68 -2.43 11.89
CA PRO A 364 -8.60 -3.85 11.56
C PRO A 364 -9.82 -4.61 12.09
N GLU A 365 -10.26 -5.66 11.39
CA GLU A 365 -11.36 -6.54 11.84
C GLU A 365 -11.08 -7.16 13.23
N ASP A 366 -9.81 -7.36 13.57
CA ASP A 366 -9.33 -7.94 14.82
C ASP A 366 -8.68 -6.91 15.76
N ALA A 367 -9.08 -5.63 15.66
CA ALA A 367 -8.55 -4.54 16.48
C ALA A 367 -8.60 -4.81 18.01
N GLU A 368 -9.66 -5.47 18.50
CA GLU A 368 -9.78 -5.82 19.92
C GLU A 368 -8.71 -6.84 20.35
N ALA A 369 -8.59 -7.96 19.64
CA ALA A 369 -7.60 -8.99 19.92
C ALA A 369 -6.16 -8.47 19.76
N MET A 370 -5.90 -7.61 18.77
CA MET A 370 -4.61 -6.94 18.62
C MET A 370 -4.35 -5.96 19.78
N GLY A 371 -5.38 -5.25 20.24
CA GLY A 371 -5.27 -4.34 21.40
C GLY A 371 -4.90 -5.10 22.66
N GLU A 372 -5.50 -6.27 22.89
CA GLU A 372 -5.15 -7.18 23.99
C GLU A 372 -3.71 -7.70 23.88
N TRP A 373 -3.30 -8.13 22.68
CA TRP A 373 -1.93 -8.57 22.42
C TRP A 373 -0.89 -7.49 22.71
N LEU A 374 -1.13 -6.27 22.22
CA LEU A 374 -0.25 -5.13 22.50
C LEU A 374 -0.29 -4.72 23.98
N THR A 375 -1.44 -4.84 24.63
CA THR A 375 -1.59 -4.61 26.07
C THR A 375 -0.75 -5.61 26.87
N GLY A 376 -0.73 -6.89 26.48
CA GLY A 376 0.12 -7.89 27.12
C GLY A 376 1.63 -7.63 26.94
N LYS A 377 2.02 -6.96 25.86
CA LYS A 377 3.40 -6.50 25.64
C LYS A 377 3.72 -5.17 26.31
N LEU A 378 2.71 -4.39 26.65
CA LEU A 378 2.87 -3.12 27.35
C LEU A 378 3.25 -3.43 28.80
N ASP A 379 4.53 -3.34 29.13
CA ASP A 379 5.07 -3.49 30.48
C ASP A 379 4.66 -2.27 31.35
N SER A 380 3.37 -2.17 31.67
CA SER A 380 2.77 -1.07 32.42
C SER A 380 2.49 -1.49 33.86
N ALA A 381 3.19 -0.87 34.81
CA ALA A 381 2.92 -1.00 36.24
C ALA A 381 1.49 -0.55 36.64
N HIS A 382 0.78 0.17 35.78
CA HIS A 382 -0.52 0.80 36.08
C HIS A 382 -1.70 0.20 35.28
N GLY A 383 -1.53 -0.93 34.60
CA GLY A 383 -2.62 -1.62 33.89
C GLY A 383 -3.17 -0.84 32.68
N ALA A 384 -2.38 0.01 32.04
CA ALA A 384 -2.78 0.74 30.84
C ALA A 384 -3.13 -0.23 29.70
N LYS A 385 -4.15 0.09 28.91
CA LYS A 385 -4.58 -0.70 27.74
C LYS A 385 -4.24 0.02 26.44
N VAL A 386 -3.82 -0.75 25.43
CA VAL A 386 -3.60 -0.25 24.08
C VAL A 386 -4.91 -0.21 23.32
N ARG A 387 -5.24 0.94 22.70
CA ARG A 387 -6.47 1.12 21.93
C ARG A 387 -6.18 1.46 20.48
N PHE A 388 -6.99 0.94 19.56
CA PHE A 388 -6.99 1.36 18.17
C PHE A 388 -7.99 2.49 17.95
N CYS A 389 -7.61 3.48 17.13
CA CYS A 389 -8.46 4.60 16.78
C CYS A 389 -8.40 4.88 15.28
N ALA A 390 -9.56 5.12 14.66
CA ALA A 390 -9.68 5.58 13.28
C ALA A 390 -10.34 6.97 13.24
N PRO A 391 -9.57 8.06 13.38
CA PRO A 391 -10.12 9.40 13.47
C PRO A 391 -10.64 9.88 12.11
N GLN A 392 -11.81 10.52 12.11
CA GLN A 392 -12.41 11.11 10.90
C GLN A 392 -12.18 12.62 10.79
N LYS A 393 -12.02 13.33 11.93
CA LYS A 393 -11.82 14.79 12.01
C LYS A 393 -10.99 15.15 13.26
N GLY A 394 -10.37 16.33 13.26
CA GLY A 394 -9.60 16.90 14.37
C GLY A 394 -8.10 16.57 14.33
N GLU A 395 -7.36 16.95 15.38
CA GLU A 395 -5.89 16.85 15.43
C GLU A 395 -5.34 15.45 15.08
N LYS A 396 -6.02 14.38 15.51
CA LYS A 396 -5.63 12.99 15.20
C LYS A 396 -5.79 12.65 13.72
N ALA A 397 -6.77 13.23 13.03
CA ALA A 397 -6.96 13.05 11.60
C ALA A 397 -5.92 13.83 10.79
N ASP A 398 -5.52 15.01 11.27
CA ASP A 398 -4.43 15.80 10.65
C ASP A 398 -3.09 15.05 10.75
N LEU A 399 -2.82 14.45 11.91
CA LEU A 399 -1.68 13.55 12.13
C LEU A 399 -1.68 12.35 11.17
N LEU A 400 -2.84 11.70 11.00
CA LEU A 400 -2.99 10.60 10.05
C LEU A 400 -2.72 11.05 8.61
N THR A 401 -3.25 12.21 8.22
CA THR A 401 -3.05 12.80 6.89
C THR A 401 -1.56 13.08 6.63
N MET A 402 -0.85 13.58 7.64
CA MET A 402 0.59 13.78 7.58
C MET A 402 1.36 12.45 7.42
N ALA A 403 0.98 11.42 8.17
CA ALA A 403 1.56 10.09 8.03
C ALA A 403 1.32 9.50 6.63
N GLU A 404 0.11 9.62 6.07
CA GLU A 404 -0.20 9.16 4.70
C GLU A 404 0.59 9.94 3.63
N THR A 405 0.76 11.26 3.82
CA THR A 405 1.56 12.10 2.93
C THR A 405 3.03 11.68 2.95
N ASN A 406 3.57 11.42 4.14
CA ASN A 406 4.93 10.88 4.28
C ASN A 406 5.05 9.50 3.63
N ALA A 407 4.08 8.61 3.83
CA ALA A 407 4.04 7.30 3.20
C ALA A 407 4.09 7.39 1.67
N ARG A 408 3.38 8.38 1.08
CA ARG A 408 3.46 8.68 -0.35
C ARG A 408 4.87 9.11 -0.79
N HIS A 409 5.52 9.99 -0.04
CA HIS A 409 6.89 10.42 -0.33
C HIS A 409 7.91 9.28 -0.22
N VAL A 410 7.74 8.40 0.77
CA VAL A 410 8.53 7.16 0.92
C VAL A 410 8.45 6.31 -0.35
N LEU A 411 7.23 6.08 -0.83
CA LEU A 411 6.99 5.30 -2.03
C LEU A 411 7.61 5.96 -3.28
N MET A 412 7.42 7.26 -3.46
CA MET A 412 8.02 8.01 -4.58
C MET A 412 9.54 7.92 -4.60
N ARG A 413 10.21 8.14 -3.45
CA ARG A 413 11.67 8.01 -3.34
C ARG A 413 12.14 6.59 -3.67
N TYR A 414 11.39 5.58 -3.24
CA TYR A 414 11.70 4.19 -3.57
C TYR A 414 11.59 3.91 -5.07
N LYS A 415 10.50 4.35 -5.72
CA LYS A 415 10.28 4.16 -7.16
C LYS A 415 11.42 4.75 -7.99
N VAL A 416 11.82 5.98 -7.66
CA VAL A 416 12.95 6.68 -8.31
C VAL A 416 14.27 5.95 -8.06
N ARG A 417 14.61 5.61 -6.81
CA ARG A 417 15.90 4.98 -6.46
C ARG A 417 16.09 3.60 -7.10
N THR A 418 15.02 2.86 -7.31
CA THR A 418 15.08 1.47 -7.75
C THR A 418 14.82 1.28 -9.25
N ASN A 419 14.52 2.38 -9.97
CA ASN A 419 13.93 2.37 -11.31
C ASN A 419 12.76 1.38 -11.39
N TYR A 420 11.90 1.41 -10.37
CA TYR A 420 10.82 0.44 -10.21
C TYR A 420 9.89 0.42 -11.41
N ASP A 421 9.51 1.61 -11.90
CA ASP A 421 8.57 1.77 -13.00
C ASP A 421 9.11 1.15 -14.30
N ASP A 422 10.39 1.36 -14.62
CA ASP A 422 10.99 0.80 -15.83
C ASP A 422 11.13 -0.73 -15.75
N LYS A 423 11.56 -1.26 -14.59
CA LYS A 423 11.62 -2.72 -14.38
C LYS A 423 10.24 -3.37 -14.46
N ARG A 424 9.23 -2.70 -13.90
CA ARG A 424 7.84 -3.17 -13.93
C ARG A 424 7.30 -3.16 -15.35
N ILE A 425 7.51 -2.08 -16.10
CA ILE A 425 7.06 -1.99 -17.50
C ILE A 425 7.72 -3.07 -18.35
N ASN A 426 9.03 -3.28 -18.23
CA ASN A 426 9.71 -4.36 -18.93
C ASN A 426 9.13 -5.73 -18.57
N ASN A 427 8.86 -5.98 -17.28
CA ASN A 427 8.20 -7.21 -16.83
C ASN A 427 6.78 -7.33 -17.40
N ALA A 428 6.01 -6.24 -17.44
CA ALA A 428 4.67 -6.23 -18.03
C ALA A 428 4.68 -6.62 -19.51
N LEU A 429 5.63 -6.09 -20.28
CA LEU A 429 5.78 -6.40 -21.70
C LEU A 429 6.17 -7.87 -21.93
N LEU A 430 7.12 -8.40 -21.15
CA LEU A 430 7.51 -9.82 -21.19
C LEU A 430 6.36 -10.74 -20.75
N GLN A 431 5.59 -10.34 -19.75
CA GLN A 431 4.40 -11.09 -19.31
C GLN A 431 3.32 -11.09 -20.38
N LEU A 432 3.10 -9.96 -21.08
CA LEU A 432 2.14 -9.90 -22.19
C LEU A 432 2.59 -10.74 -23.39
N GLU A 433 3.89 -10.71 -23.74
CA GLU A 433 4.48 -11.60 -24.74
C GLU A 433 4.15 -13.06 -24.43
N SER A 434 4.51 -13.50 -23.22
CA SER A 434 4.30 -14.89 -22.81
C SER A 434 2.82 -15.26 -22.69
N ALA A 435 1.98 -14.36 -22.16
CA ALA A 435 0.57 -14.66 -21.93
C ALA A 435 -0.24 -14.70 -23.23
N LEU A 436 0.09 -13.84 -24.19
CA LEU A 436 -0.57 -13.79 -25.49
C LEU A 436 0.14 -14.66 -26.54
N ALA A 437 1.26 -15.29 -26.20
CA ALA A 437 2.09 -16.07 -27.13
C ALA A 437 2.55 -15.24 -28.36
N LEU A 438 3.04 -14.02 -28.11
CA LEU A 438 3.60 -13.15 -29.16
C LEU A 438 5.04 -13.56 -29.50
N ASP A 439 5.49 -13.26 -30.71
CA ASP A 439 6.87 -13.51 -31.15
C ASP A 439 7.91 -12.65 -30.42
N ALA A 440 7.50 -11.48 -29.93
CA ALA A 440 8.34 -10.54 -29.22
C ALA A 440 7.51 -9.65 -28.25
N PRO A 441 8.15 -9.02 -27.25
CA PRO A 441 7.48 -8.05 -26.37
C PRO A 441 6.82 -6.92 -27.17
N PRO A 442 5.55 -6.57 -26.91
CA PRO A 442 4.83 -5.58 -27.70
C PRO A 442 5.26 -4.16 -27.33
N MET A 443 6.27 -3.64 -28.04
CA MET A 443 6.84 -2.33 -27.78
C MET A 443 5.91 -1.18 -28.16
N ARG A 444 5.02 -1.39 -29.13
CA ARG A 444 3.99 -0.44 -29.54
C ARG A 444 2.61 -1.08 -29.43
N ILE A 445 1.79 -0.56 -28.52
CA ILE A 445 0.42 -1.00 -28.29
C ILE A 445 -0.54 0.11 -28.75
N GLU A 446 -1.46 -0.22 -29.66
CA GLU A 446 -2.56 0.66 -30.07
C GLU A 446 -3.86 0.18 -29.43
N CYS A 447 -4.60 1.08 -28.77
CA CYS A 447 -5.87 0.75 -28.14
C CYS A 447 -7.01 1.60 -28.68
N PHE A 448 -8.12 0.95 -29.03
CA PHE A 448 -9.30 1.56 -29.64
C PHE A 448 -10.51 1.48 -28.73
N ASP A 449 -11.11 2.63 -28.45
CA ASP A 449 -12.42 2.77 -27.80
C ASP A 449 -13.44 3.35 -28.79
N ILE A 450 -14.63 2.77 -28.86
CA ILE A 450 -15.75 3.30 -29.63
C ILE A 450 -16.81 3.80 -28.66
N SER A 451 -17.15 5.07 -28.81
CA SER A 451 -18.14 5.72 -27.95
C SER A 451 -19.17 6.45 -28.82
N THR A 452 -20.45 6.12 -28.60
CA THR A 452 -21.59 6.68 -29.32
C THR A 452 -22.35 7.71 -28.46
N ILE A 453 -22.58 8.91 -28.99
CA ILE A 453 -23.41 9.94 -28.31
C ILE A 453 -24.83 9.92 -28.88
N HIS A 454 -25.81 9.49 -28.07
CA HIS A 454 -27.27 9.72 -28.21
C HIS A 454 -27.74 9.98 -29.66
N GLY A 455 -27.43 9.05 -30.58
CA GLY A 455 -27.94 9.04 -31.96
C GLY A 455 -27.39 10.09 -32.94
N SER A 456 -26.32 10.83 -32.67
CA SER A 456 -25.86 11.90 -33.61
C SER A 456 -24.38 11.88 -33.98
N TYR A 457 -23.48 11.44 -33.09
CA TYR A 457 -22.04 11.43 -33.40
C TYR A 457 -21.33 10.23 -32.75
N THR A 458 -20.93 9.25 -33.56
CA THR A 458 -20.03 8.16 -33.14
C THR A 458 -18.58 8.56 -33.36
N VAL A 459 -17.76 8.35 -32.34
CA VAL A 459 -16.33 8.66 -32.39
C VAL A 459 -15.56 7.45 -31.90
N ALA A 460 -14.52 7.09 -32.65
CA ALA A 460 -13.50 6.18 -32.15
C ALA A 460 -12.27 6.95 -31.69
N SER A 461 -11.74 6.55 -30.55
CA SER A 461 -10.55 7.10 -29.93
C SER A 461 -9.44 6.06 -29.97
N MET A 462 -8.29 6.45 -30.50
CA MET A 462 -7.09 5.63 -30.55
C MET A 462 -6.03 6.24 -29.65
N VAL A 463 -5.58 5.47 -28.66
CA VAL A 463 -4.43 5.81 -27.81
C VAL A 463 -3.28 4.88 -28.13
N VAL A 464 -2.07 5.36 -27.89
CA VAL A 464 -0.84 4.64 -28.24
C VAL A 464 0.07 4.57 -27.03
N PHE A 465 0.62 3.39 -26.76
CA PHE A 465 1.65 3.19 -25.77
C PHE A 465 2.92 2.72 -26.46
N THR A 466 4.03 3.40 -26.21
CA THR A 466 5.35 3.07 -26.75
C THR A 466 6.28 2.73 -25.58
N GLY A 467 6.89 1.56 -25.59
CA GLY A 467 7.67 1.00 -24.48
C GLY A 467 6.85 0.97 -23.18
N GLY A 468 5.56 0.61 -23.28
CA GLY A 468 4.64 0.57 -22.14
C GLY A 468 4.29 1.92 -21.50
N LYS A 469 4.64 3.05 -22.14
CA LYS A 469 4.29 4.41 -21.66
C LYS A 469 3.37 5.12 -22.67
N PRO A 470 2.41 5.95 -22.22
CA PRO A 470 1.50 6.64 -23.14
C PRO A 470 2.23 7.63 -24.06
N ASP A 471 2.07 7.46 -25.37
CA ASP A 471 2.60 8.33 -26.42
C ASP A 471 1.50 9.26 -26.96
N LYS A 472 1.27 10.37 -26.23
CA LYS A 472 0.17 11.31 -26.50
C LYS A 472 0.25 11.97 -27.88
N ASN A 473 1.44 12.07 -28.47
CA ASN A 473 1.63 12.67 -29.79
C ASN A 473 1.02 11.80 -30.90
N GLN A 474 0.88 10.50 -30.63
CA GLN A 474 0.34 9.52 -31.57
C GLN A 474 -1.16 9.25 -31.38
N TYR A 475 -1.83 9.94 -30.44
CA TYR A 475 -3.26 9.75 -30.22
C TYR A 475 -4.07 10.26 -31.41
N ARG A 476 -5.10 9.52 -31.83
CA ARG A 476 -5.96 9.89 -32.96
C ARG A 476 -7.42 9.76 -32.59
N ARG A 477 -8.24 10.61 -33.21
CA ARG A 477 -9.70 10.57 -33.10
C ARG A 477 -10.27 10.38 -34.49
N PHE A 478 -11.17 9.43 -34.62
CA PHE A 478 -11.85 9.12 -35.86
C PHE A 478 -13.32 9.48 -35.71
N LYS A 479 -13.76 10.51 -36.44
CA LYS A 479 -15.19 10.76 -36.63
C LYS A 479 -15.71 9.73 -37.63
N ILE A 480 -16.68 8.93 -37.21
CA ILE A 480 -17.35 7.94 -38.05
C ILE A 480 -18.28 8.70 -39.00
N LYS A 481 -18.19 8.38 -40.29
CA LYS A 481 -18.99 9.05 -41.35
C LYS A 481 -20.16 8.20 -41.82
N THR A 482 -20.10 6.90 -41.53
CA THR A 482 -21.15 5.96 -41.92
C THR A 482 -22.46 6.35 -41.24
N PRO A 483 -23.56 6.60 -42.00
CA PRO A 483 -24.86 6.84 -41.41
C PRO A 483 -25.33 5.56 -40.71
N LEU A 484 -25.61 5.67 -39.43
CA LEU A 484 -26.02 4.57 -38.58
C LEU A 484 -27.40 4.89 -38.02
N ASP A 485 -28.41 4.10 -38.40
CA ASP A 485 -29.79 4.25 -37.91
C ASP A 485 -29.91 3.83 -36.43
N GLU A 486 -29.00 2.97 -35.96
CA GLU A 486 -28.81 2.57 -34.56
C GLU A 486 -27.31 2.52 -34.20
N ALA A 487 -26.97 2.56 -32.90
CA ALA A 487 -25.59 2.50 -32.40
C ALA A 487 -24.91 1.16 -32.77
N ASN A 488 -24.35 1.07 -33.97
CA ASN A 488 -23.66 -0.10 -34.47
C ASN A 488 -22.14 0.08 -34.32
N ASP A 489 -21.65 -0.32 -33.15
CA ASP A 489 -20.22 -0.25 -32.81
C ASP A 489 -19.36 -1.14 -33.73
N PHE A 490 -19.94 -2.18 -34.36
CA PHE A 490 -19.23 -3.06 -35.30
C PHE A 490 -18.84 -2.34 -36.59
N LEU A 491 -19.81 -1.68 -37.24
CA LEU A 491 -19.56 -0.91 -38.47
C LEU A 491 -18.60 0.24 -38.21
N SER A 492 -18.71 0.87 -37.05
CA SER A 492 -17.79 1.92 -36.60
C SER A 492 -16.35 1.39 -36.46
N MET A 493 -16.17 0.19 -35.89
CA MET A 493 -14.86 -0.45 -35.76
C MET A 493 -14.27 -0.77 -37.13
N GLN A 494 -15.07 -1.34 -38.03
CA GLN A 494 -14.62 -1.66 -39.39
C GLN A 494 -14.16 -0.42 -40.16
N GLU A 495 -14.90 0.70 -40.07
CA GLU A 495 -14.50 1.97 -40.71
C GLU A 495 -13.14 2.45 -40.18
N VAL A 496 -12.92 2.37 -38.87
CA VAL A 496 -11.69 2.84 -38.21
C VAL A 496 -10.51 1.98 -38.61
N MET A 497 -10.66 0.66 -38.55
CA MET A 497 -9.62 -0.30 -38.95
C MET A 497 -9.20 -0.09 -40.40
N ARG A 498 -10.17 -0.01 -41.32
CA ARG A 498 -9.91 0.27 -42.74
C ARG A 498 -9.20 1.60 -42.95
N ARG A 499 -9.58 2.65 -42.20
CA ARG A 499 -8.97 3.98 -42.34
C ARG A 499 -7.57 4.08 -41.75
N ARG A 500 -7.27 3.36 -40.67
CA ARG A 500 -5.97 3.37 -39.98
C ARG A 500 -4.94 2.48 -40.69
N TYR A 501 -5.37 1.29 -41.12
CA TYR A 501 -4.50 0.25 -41.66
C TYR A 501 -4.57 0.13 -43.18
N ALA A 502 -5.21 1.08 -43.87
CA ALA A 502 -5.10 1.18 -45.33
C ALA A 502 -3.62 1.20 -45.77
N PRO A 503 -3.24 0.48 -46.83
CA PRO A 503 -1.84 0.37 -47.29
C PRO A 503 -1.14 1.72 -47.48
N GLU A 504 -1.86 2.73 -47.97
CA GLU A 504 -1.38 4.10 -48.21
C GLU A 504 -1.02 4.86 -46.91
N ARG A 505 -1.59 4.47 -45.77
CA ARG A 505 -1.39 5.11 -44.47
C ARG A 505 -0.50 4.31 -43.52
N LEU A 506 -0.26 3.04 -43.81
CA LEU A 506 0.69 2.23 -43.07
C LEU A 506 2.14 2.74 -43.26
N SER A 507 2.40 3.40 -44.39
CA SER A 507 3.67 4.05 -44.72
C SER A 507 3.71 5.57 -44.41
N ASP A 508 2.64 6.14 -43.84
CA ASP A 508 2.58 7.57 -43.48
C ASP A 508 3.28 7.80 -42.13
N GLU A 509 4.40 8.52 -42.16
CA GLU A 509 5.18 8.88 -40.96
C GLU A 509 4.33 9.56 -39.87
N ARG A 510 3.22 10.21 -40.24
CA ARG A 510 2.31 10.88 -39.29
C ARG A 510 1.56 9.92 -38.39
N PHE A 511 1.40 8.64 -38.73
CA PHE A 511 0.73 7.66 -37.88
C PHE A 511 1.71 6.75 -37.10
N GLY A 512 3.01 6.95 -37.29
CA GLY A 512 4.06 6.16 -36.67
C GLY A 512 4.20 4.76 -37.27
N SER A 513 5.08 3.96 -36.68
CA SER A 513 5.31 2.58 -37.09
C SER A 513 4.08 1.70 -36.89
N LYS A 514 4.08 0.54 -37.55
CA LYS A 514 3.12 -0.53 -37.34
C LYS A 514 3.08 -0.94 -35.85
N PRO A 515 1.90 -1.19 -35.25
CA PRO A 515 1.81 -1.67 -33.87
C PRO A 515 2.22 -3.14 -33.76
N ASP A 516 2.76 -3.51 -32.61
CA ASP A 516 3.07 -4.90 -32.26
C ASP A 516 1.85 -5.61 -31.66
N LEU A 517 0.96 -4.84 -31.00
CA LEU A 517 -0.29 -5.33 -30.42
C LEU A 517 -1.40 -4.30 -30.56
N ILE A 518 -2.58 -4.76 -30.97
CA ILE A 518 -3.82 -3.98 -30.98
C ILE A 518 -4.75 -4.49 -29.89
N ILE A 519 -5.23 -3.59 -29.03
CA ILE A 519 -6.24 -3.87 -28.01
C ILE A 519 -7.55 -3.17 -28.38
N LEU A 520 -8.62 -3.91 -28.54
CA LEU A 520 -9.96 -3.36 -28.76
C LEU A 520 -10.72 -3.32 -27.43
N ASP A 521 -11.29 -2.18 -27.04
CA ASP A 521 -12.23 -2.12 -25.91
C ASP A 521 -13.57 -2.73 -26.32
N GLY A 522 -13.62 -4.05 -26.35
CA GLY A 522 -14.74 -4.84 -26.83
C GLY A 522 -14.43 -6.32 -26.73
N GLY A 523 -15.46 -7.13 -26.49
CA GLY A 523 -15.31 -8.58 -26.38
C GLY A 523 -15.13 -9.27 -27.73
N LYS A 524 -15.37 -10.57 -27.75
CA LYS A 524 -15.28 -11.43 -28.94
C LYS A 524 -15.99 -10.86 -30.19
N PRO A 525 -17.20 -10.28 -30.12
CA PRO A 525 -17.87 -9.74 -31.31
C PRO A 525 -17.09 -8.61 -32.02
N GLN A 526 -16.49 -7.69 -31.25
CA GLN A 526 -15.70 -6.59 -31.80
C GLN A 526 -14.39 -7.10 -32.40
N LEU A 527 -13.77 -8.08 -31.76
CA LEU A 527 -12.57 -8.75 -32.28
C LEU A 527 -12.86 -9.44 -33.62
N THR A 528 -13.93 -10.22 -33.73
CA THR A 528 -14.31 -10.88 -34.99
C THR A 528 -14.56 -9.88 -36.11
N ALA A 529 -15.20 -8.74 -35.82
CA ALA A 529 -15.44 -7.69 -36.81
C ALA A 529 -14.14 -7.04 -37.32
N ALA A 530 -13.15 -6.84 -36.44
CA ALA A 530 -11.85 -6.30 -36.82
C ALA A 530 -11.02 -7.32 -37.64
N LEU A 531 -11.05 -8.59 -37.26
CA LEU A 531 -10.34 -9.67 -37.96
C LEU A 531 -10.81 -9.84 -39.41
N ALA A 532 -12.13 -9.79 -39.66
CA ALA A 532 -12.66 -9.84 -41.02
C ALA A 532 -12.11 -8.73 -41.93
N MET A 533 -11.87 -7.53 -41.36
CA MET A 533 -11.28 -6.42 -42.12
C MET A 533 -9.78 -6.62 -42.37
N PHE A 534 -9.07 -7.22 -41.42
CA PHE A 534 -7.64 -7.51 -41.58
C PHE A 534 -7.43 -8.56 -42.66
N GLU A 535 -8.29 -9.57 -42.72
CA GLU A 535 -8.32 -10.56 -43.80
C GLU A 535 -8.61 -9.92 -45.17
N GLU A 536 -9.62 -9.04 -45.26
CA GLU A 536 -9.90 -8.26 -46.49
C GLU A 536 -8.71 -7.41 -46.96
N MET A 537 -7.92 -6.87 -46.01
CA MET A 537 -6.76 -6.02 -46.28
C MET A 537 -5.46 -6.81 -46.48
N GLY A 538 -5.47 -8.14 -46.28
CA GLY A 538 -4.28 -8.98 -46.34
C GLY A 538 -3.26 -8.69 -45.22
N ILE A 539 -3.74 -8.34 -44.02
CA ILE A 539 -2.89 -8.09 -42.84
C ILE A 539 -2.98 -9.29 -41.91
N ASP A 540 -1.88 -10.04 -41.79
CA ASP A 540 -1.78 -11.28 -41.00
C ASP A 540 -0.67 -11.24 -39.93
N ASP A 541 0.11 -10.17 -39.89
CA ASP A 541 1.34 -10.03 -39.11
C ASP A 541 1.23 -9.03 -37.94
N ILE A 542 0.00 -8.62 -37.56
CA ILE A 542 -0.27 -7.81 -36.36
C ILE A 542 -1.09 -8.61 -35.37
N ALA A 543 -0.60 -8.73 -34.13
CA ALA A 543 -1.38 -9.33 -33.06
C ALA A 543 -2.54 -8.41 -32.64
N ILE A 544 -3.74 -8.99 -32.50
CA ILE A 544 -4.94 -8.26 -32.09
C ILE A 544 -5.70 -9.03 -31.02
N CYS A 545 -6.14 -8.31 -29.98
CA CYS A 545 -6.96 -8.88 -28.91
C CYS A 545 -8.15 -7.98 -28.55
N GLY A 546 -9.24 -8.60 -28.11
CA GLY A 546 -10.41 -7.91 -27.56
C GLY A 546 -10.37 -7.94 -26.04
N LEU A 547 -10.59 -6.80 -25.40
CA LEU A 547 -10.64 -6.65 -23.95
C LEU A 547 -12.09 -6.53 -23.47
N ALA A 548 -12.55 -7.53 -22.71
CA ALA A 548 -13.90 -7.49 -22.12
C ALA A 548 -13.93 -6.72 -20.78
N LYS A 549 -14.99 -5.91 -20.58
CA LYS A 549 -15.10 -4.95 -19.47
C LYS A 549 -15.23 -5.53 -18.06
N ARG A 550 -15.68 -6.78 -17.88
CA ARG A 550 -15.99 -7.31 -16.53
C ARG A 550 -14.76 -7.80 -15.79
N ASP A 551 -13.92 -8.59 -16.47
CA ASP A 551 -12.83 -9.33 -15.81
C ASP A 551 -11.45 -9.12 -16.45
N GLU A 552 -11.30 -8.09 -17.30
CA GLU A 552 -10.05 -7.82 -18.05
C GLU A 552 -9.59 -9.02 -18.90
N GLU A 553 -10.56 -9.82 -19.32
CA GLU A 553 -10.35 -10.99 -20.16
C GLU A 553 -9.93 -10.58 -21.57
N LEU A 554 -8.81 -11.15 -22.03
CA LEU A 554 -8.25 -10.89 -23.35
C LEU A 554 -8.64 -12.02 -24.30
N PHE A 555 -9.45 -11.71 -25.31
CA PHE A 555 -9.80 -12.63 -26.39
C PHE A 555 -8.76 -12.53 -27.50
N VAL A 556 -8.22 -13.66 -27.95
CA VAL A 556 -7.22 -13.73 -29.04
C VAL A 556 -7.71 -14.69 -30.13
N PRO A 557 -7.33 -14.48 -31.41
CA PRO A 557 -7.82 -15.30 -32.52
C PRO A 557 -7.25 -16.72 -32.57
N TRP A 558 -6.07 -16.95 -32.00
CA TRP A 558 -5.39 -18.26 -32.00
C TRP A 558 -5.79 -19.16 -30.83
N GLN A 559 -6.71 -18.74 -29.96
CA GLN A 559 -7.17 -19.50 -28.81
C GLN A 559 -8.69 -19.63 -28.77
N ASP A 560 -9.20 -20.82 -29.09
CA ASP A 560 -10.64 -21.11 -29.08
C ASP A 560 -11.18 -21.59 -27.72
N THR A 561 -10.29 -21.96 -26.80
CA THR A 561 -10.64 -22.55 -25.49
C THR A 561 -11.17 -21.56 -24.46
N GLY A 562 -11.20 -20.26 -24.79
CA GLY A 562 -11.65 -19.20 -23.88
C GLY A 562 -10.69 -17.99 -23.87
N PRO A 563 -10.95 -16.97 -23.04
CA PRO A 563 -10.09 -15.81 -22.93
C PRO A 563 -8.75 -16.14 -22.26
N VAL A 564 -7.72 -15.35 -22.58
CA VAL A 564 -6.48 -15.28 -21.83
C VAL A 564 -6.73 -14.44 -20.59
N VAL A 565 -6.55 -15.06 -19.42
CA VAL A 565 -6.70 -14.40 -18.12
C VAL A 565 -5.31 -14.08 -17.58
N LEU A 566 -5.01 -12.79 -17.47
CA LEU A 566 -3.76 -12.35 -16.85
C LEU A 566 -3.83 -12.55 -15.34
N PRO A 567 -2.76 -13.05 -14.69
CA PRO A 567 -2.77 -13.24 -13.24
C PRO A 567 -3.10 -11.93 -12.53
N SER A 568 -3.98 -12.00 -11.53
CA SER A 568 -4.30 -10.84 -10.71
C SER A 568 -3.01 -10.27 -10.10
N GLY A 569 -2.89 -8.94 -10.08
CA GLY A 569 -1.71 -8.26 -9.56
C GLY A 569 -0.46 -8.34 -10.46
N SER A 570 -0.53 -8.99 -11.62
CA SER A 570 0.56 -9.04 -12.61
C SER A 570 0.83 -7.67 -13.23
N ALA A 571 2.08 -7.41 -13.59
CA ALA A 571 2.49 -6.16 -14.22
C ALA A 571 1.80 -6.00 -15.59
N SER A 572 1.60 -7.10 -16.32
CA SER A 572 0.83 -7.14 -17.57
C SER A 572 -0.61 -6.69 -17.41
N LEU A 573 -1.32 -7.15 -16.36
CA LEU A 573 -2.71 -6.76 -16.12
C LEU A 573 -2.83 -5.27 -15.82
N TYR A 574 -1.91 -4.72 -15.02
CA TYR A 574 -1.88 -3.28 -14.75
C TYR A 574 -1.62 -2.45 -16.02
N LEU A 575 -0.72 -2.91 -16.90
CA LEU A 575 -0.47 -2.23 -18.17
C LEU A 575 -1.71 -2.23 -19.07
N VAL A 576 -2.42 -3.36 -19.19
CA VAL A 576 -3.67 -3.48 -19.96
C VAL A 576 -4.75 -2.54 -19.41
N LYS A 577 -4.92 -2.51 -18.08
CA LYS A 577 -5.81 -1.55 -17.40
C LYS A 577 -5.48 -0.12 -17.76
N GLN A 578 -4.20 0.25 -17.64
CA GLN A 578 -3.74 1.60 -17.94
C GLN A 578 -4.01 1.99 -19.40
N VAL A 579 -3.80 1.06 -20.34
CA VAL A 579 -4.06 1.26 -21.76
C VAL A 579 -5.55 1.49 -22.01
N ARG A 580 -6.44 0.69 -21.40
CA ARG A 580 -7.90 0.86 -21.51
C ARG A 580 -8.38 2.16 -20.89
N ASP A 581 -8.01 2.42 -19.64
CA ASP A 581 -8.45 3.60 -18.89
C ASP A 581 -8.02 4.89 -19.59
N GLU A 582 -6.84 4.89 -20.21
CA GLU A 582 -6.36 6.01 -21.03
C GLU A 582 -7.18 6.18 -22.32
N ALA A 583 -7.60 5.09 -22.97
CA ALA A 583 -8.50 5.12 -24.11
C ALA A 583 -9.88 5.72 -23.74
N HIS A 584 -10.47 5.24 -22.63
CA HIS A 584 -11.72 5.77 -22.08
C HIS A 584 -11.59 7.25 -21.71
N ARG A 585 -10.52 7.64 -21.00
CA ARG A 585 -10.26 9.03 -20.62
C ARG A 585 -10.17 9.93 -21.85
N PHE A 586 -9.48 9.49 -22.90
CA PHE A 586 -9.33 10.25 -24.13
C PHE A 586 -10.65 10.42 -24.88
N ALA A 587 -11.49 9.38 -24.92
CA ALA A 587 -12.84 9.43 -25.47
C ALA A 587 -13.77 10.37 -24.69
N ILE A 588 -13.85 10.22 -23.36
CA ILE A 588 -14.70 11.05 -22.49
C ILE A 588 -14.35 12.54 -22.60
N THR A 589 -13.06 12.87 -22.62
CA THR A 589 -12.59 14.26 -22.76
C THR A 589 -13.12 14.88 -24.06
N PHE A 590 -13.09 14.12 -25.15
CA PHE A 590 -13.61 14.58 -26.44
C PHE A 590 -15.12 14.73 -26.46
N HIS A 591 -15.85 13.81 -25.84
CA HIS A 591 -17.31 13.92 -25.70
C HIS A 591 -17.72 15.14 -24.88
N ARG A 592 -16.93 15.53 -23.87
CA ARG A 592 -17.15 16.75 -23.11
C ARG A 592 -16.96 18.00 -23.98
N GLU A 593 -15.95 18.02 -24.84
CA GLU A 593 -15.73 19.10 -25.81
C GLU A 593 -16.84 19.18 -26.87
N LEU A 594 -17.28 18.03 -27.41
CA LEU A 594 -18.35 17.94 -28.41
C LEU A 594 -19.71 18.33 -27.82
N ARG A 595 -20.06 17.85 -26.63
CA ARG A 595 -21.28 18.27 -25.92
C ARG A 595 -21.26 19.76 -25.64
N GLY A 596 -20.12 20.30 -25.20
CA GLY A 596 -19.96 21.74 -25.00
C GLY A 596 -20.31 22.54 -26.26
N LYS A 597 -19.79 22.13 -27.42
CA LYS A 597 -20.00 22.80 -28.73
C LYS A 597 -21.38 22.56 -29.36
N GLY A 598 -21.90 21.33 -29.28
CA GLY A 598 -23.21 20.97 -29.84
C GLY A 598 -24.39 21.58 -29.07
N MET A 599 -24.25 21.69 -27.75
CA MET A 599 -25.24 22.33 -26.88
C MET A 599 -25.24 23.87 -27.05
N THR A 600 -24.07 24.47 -27.36
CA THR A 600 -24.01 25.89 -27.77
C THR A 600 -24.58 26.13 -29.15
N ALA A 601 -24.52 25.13 -30.03
CA ALA A 601 -25.10 25.23 -31.36
C ALA A 601 -26.63 25.34 -31.23
N SER A 602 -27.27 24.33 -30.63
CA SER A 602 -28.73 24.23 -30.51
C SER A 602 -29.40 25.45 -29.86
N ILE A 603 -28.92 25.91 -28.70
CA ILE A 603 -29.62 26.97 -27.92
C ILE A 603 -29.52 28.34 -28.59
N LEU A 604 -28.37 28.66 -29.18
CA LEU A 604 -28.17 29.95 -29.84
C LEU A 604 -28.76 29.98 -31.26
N ASP A 605 -29.05 28.82 -31.86
CA ASP A 605 -29.74 28.73 -33.14
C ASP A 605 -31.27 28.96 -33.00
N ASP A 606 -31.82 28.80 -31.80
CA ASP A 606 -33.23 29.09 -31.48
C ASP A 606 -33.51 30.60 -31.29
N VAL A 607 -32.48 31.45 -31.25
CA VAL A 607 -32.63 32.91 -31.05
C VAL A 607 -32.88 33.61 -32.38
N ALA A 608 -34.09 34.15 -32.55
CA ALA A 608 -34.47 34.90 -33.75
C ALA A 608 -33.55 36.12 -33.96
N GLY A 609 -32.96 36.25 -35.16
CA GLY A 609 -32.04 37.35 -35.50
C GLY A 609 -30.56 37.14 -35.13
N LEU A 610 -30.22 35.97 -34.56
CA LEU A 610 -28.85 35.61 -34.19
C LEU A 610 -28.18 34.69 -35.23
N GLY A 611 -27.67 35.28 -36.31
CA GLY A 611 -26.93 34.54 -37.35
C GLY A 611 -25.52 34.08 -36.93
N PRO A 612 -24.85 33.23 -37.74
CA PRO A 612 -23.57 32.58 -37.40
C PRO A 612 -22.42 33.56 -37.14
N VAL A 613 -22.42 34.73 -37.78
CA VAL A 613 -21.41 35.78 -37.59
C VAL A 613 -21.54 36.42 -36.20
N ARG A 614 -22.77 36.75 -35.78
CA ARG A 614 -23.07 37.36 -34.48
C ARG A 614 -22.84 36.37 -33.33
N LYS A 615 -23.21 35.09 -33.53
CA LYS A 615 -22.94 33.98 -32.61
C LYS A 615 -21.45 33.83 -32.32
N LYS A 616 -20.61 33.83 -33.36
CA LYS A 616 -19.15 33.74 -33.20
C LYS A 616 -18.57 34.96 -32.47
N ALA A 617 -19.11 36.15 -32.72
CA ALA A 617 -18.68 37.38 -32.06
C ALA A 617 -19.06 37.40 -30.57
N LEU A 618 -20.26 36.96 -30.20
CA LEU A 618 -20.69 36.82 -28.80
C LEU A 618 -19.81 35.82 -28.03
N MET A 619 -19.57 34.65 -28.61
CA MET A 619 -18.72 33.62 -28.00
C MET A 619 -17.27 34.08 -27.84
N LYS A 620 -16.77 34.94 -28.75
CA LYS A 620 -15.45 35.56 -28.63
C LYS A 620 -15.39 36.58 -27.49
N HIS A 621 -16.46 37.35 -27.27
CA HIS A 621 -16.54 38.36 -26.21
C HIS A 621 -16.64 37.71 -24.83
N PHE A 622 -17.59 36.79 -24.64
CA PHE A 622 -17.85 36.16 -23.34
C PHE A 622 -16.94 34.95 -23.03
N LYS A 623 -16.13 34.52 -24.00
CA LYS A 623 -15.13 33.42 -23.93
C LYS A 623 -15.70 32.02 -23.71
N SER A 624 -16.83 31.88 -23.01
CA SER A 624 -17.51 30.61 -22.78
C SER A 624 -19.03 30.78 -22.71
N PHE A 625 -19.77 29.72 -23.02
CA PHE A 625 -21.24 29.72 -22.91
C PHE A 625 -21.71 29.89 -21.46
N LYS A 626 -20.96 29.35 -20.50
CA LYS A 626 -21.25 29.51 -19.07
C LYS A 626 -21.22 30.99 -18.66
N ASN A 627 -20.30 31.77 -19.20
CA ASN A 627 -20.21 33.20 -18.91
C ASN A 627 -21.33 33.98 -19.61
N LEU A 628 -21.65 33.63 -20.86
CA LEU A 628 -22.78 34.24 -21.58
C LEU A 628 -24.11 33.97 -20.86
N LYS A 629 -24.27 32.77 -20.31
CA LYS A 629 -25.44 32.34 -19.53
C LYS A 629 -25.62 33.15 -18.23
N ALA A 630 -24.53 33.59 -17.62
CA ALA A 630 -24.54 34.34 -16.37
C ALA A 630 -24.53 35.87 -16.58
N ALA A 631 -24.42 36.33 -17.82
CA ALA A 631 -24.35 37.75 -18.16
C ALA A 631 -25.73 38.40 -18.06
N SER A 632 -25.79 39.61 -17.51
CA SER A 632 -27.01 40.40 -17.46
C SER A 632 -27.37 41.00 -18.84
N LEU A 633 -28.61 41.45 -19.00
CA LEU A 633 -29.02 42.16 -20.23
C LEU A 633 -28.15 43.39 -20.48
N GLU A 634 -27.75 44.11 -19.43
CA GLU A 634 -26.87 45.27 -19.52
C GLU A 634 -25.47 44.88 -20.01
N ASP A 635 -24.91 43.76 -19.54
CA ASP A 635 -23.61 43.25 -19.99
C ASP A 635 -23.63 42.83 -21.48
N ILE A 636 -24.75 42.22 -21.91
CA ILE A 636 -24.92 41.77 -23.30
C ILE A 636 -25.11 42.98 -24.24
N LYS A 637 -25.87 44.00 -23.81
CA LYS A 637 -26.00 45.27 -24.57
C LYS A 637 -24.67 46.04 -24.60
N ALA A 638 -23.93 46.07 -23.48
CA ALA A 638 -22.62 46.73 -23.39
C ALA A 638 -21.57 46.14 -24.32
N ALA A 639 -21.68 44.85 -24.67
CA ALA A 639 -20.80 44.20 -25.63
C ALA A 639 -20.92 44.79 -27.05
N LYS A 640 -22.04 45.47 -27.39
CA LYS A 640 -22.34 46.06 -28.71
C LYS A 640 -22.15 45.10 -29.89
N VAL A 641 -22.28 43.79 -29.64
CA VAL A 641 -22.08 42.73 -30.64
C VAL A 641 -23.37 42.44 -31.42
N ILE A 642 -24.52 42.67 -30.80
CA ILE A 642 -25.85 42.37 -31.35
C ILE A 642 -26.79 43.57 -31.15
N PRO A 643 -27.81 43.76 -32.01
CA PRO A 643 -28.85 44.76 -31.81
C PRO A 643 -29.60 44.54 -30.49
N GLU A 644 -30.13 45.61 -29.90
CA GLU A 644 -30.82 45.54 -28.60
C GLU A 644 -31.98 44.55 -28.58
N GLU A 645 -32.77 44.51 -29.64
CA GLU A 645 -33.89 43.57 -29.79
C GLU A 645 -33.44 42.09 -29.76
N VAL A 646 -32.26 41.79 -30.33
CA VAL A 646 -31.68 40.44 -30.34
C VAL A 646 -31.06 40.10 -28.97
N ALA A 647 -30.58 41.10 -28.23
CA ALA A 647 -30.06 40.90 -26.87
C ALA A 647 -31.17 40.54 -25.88
N GLU A 648 -32.34 41.18 -26.00
CA GLU A 648 -33.51 40.90 -25.18
C GLU A 648 -34.07 39.49 -25.45
N GLU A 649 -34.14 39.10 -26.73
CA GLU A 649 -34.57 37.74 -27.11
C GLU A 649 -33.56 36.67 -26.65
N LEU A 650 -32.25 36.94 -26.76
CA LEU A 650 -31.21 36.05 -26.25
C LEU A 650 -31.34 35.80 -24.75
N VAL A 651 -31.57 36.85 -23.95
CA VAL A 651 -31.77 36.72 -22.49
C VAL A 651 -33.04 35.92 -22.18
N ARG A 652 -34.12 36.14 -22.93
CA ARG A 652 -35.38 35.39 -22.77
C ARG A 652 -35.18 33.89 -23.05
N VAL A 653 -34.53 33.53 -24.15
CA VAL A 653 -34.25 32.13 -24.50
C VAL A 653 -33.33 31.47 -23.46
N LEU A 654 -32.33 32.21 -22.96
CA LEU A 654 -31.45 31.72 -21.89
C LEU A 654 -32.20 31.53 -20.56
N ALA A 655 -33.16 32.40 -20.22
CA ALA A 655 -33.98 32.27 -19.01
C ALA A 655 -34.91 31.04 -19.07
N GLN A 656 -35.63 30.85 -20.19
CA GLN A 656 -36.48 29.66 -20.39
C GLN A 656 -35.68 28.35 -20.34
N TYR A 657 -34.43 28.39 -20.80
CA TYR A 657 -33.53 27.24 -20.71
C TYR A 657 -33.09 26.94 -19.27
N ASN A 658 -32.95 27.96 -18.43
CA ASN A 658 -32.57 27.81 -17.03
C ASN A 658 -33.69 27.20 -16.20
N GLU A 659 -34.90 27.71 -16.37
CA GLU A 659 -36.10 27.20 -15.70
C GLU A 659 -36.32 25.71 -16.03
N ARG A 660 -36.28 25.33 -17.31
CA ARG A 660 -36.43 23.92 -17.74
C ARG A 660 -35.33 22.98 -17.22
N LYS A 661 -34.16 23.51 -16.86
CA LYS A 661 -33.05 22.73 -16.29
C LYS A 661 -33.24 22.54 -14.79
N GLU A 662 -33.67 23.58 -14.09
CA GLU A 662 -33.98 23.53 -12.66
C GLU A 662 -35.15 22.58 -12.39
N GLU A 663 -36.22 22.63 -13.21
CA GLU A 663 -37.34 21.68 -13.16
C GLU A 663 -36.89 20.22 -13.38
N LYS A 664 -35.93 19.99 -14.29
CA LYS A 664 -35.36 18.65 -14.53
C LYS A 664 -34.47 18.17 -13.40
N GLU A 665 -33.72 19.08 -12.76
CA GLU A 665 -32.84 18.77 -11.63
C GLU A 665 -33.67 18.51 -10.36
N GLU A 666 -34.79 19.22 -10.15
CA GLU A 666 -35.80 18.90 -9.12
C GLU A 666 -36.49 17.56 -9.37
N GLN A 667 -36.97 17.29 -10.59
CA GLN A 667 -37.57 15.98 -10.91
C GLN A 667 -36.60 14.82 -10.74
N LEU A 668 -35.31 15.01 -11.05
CA LEU A 668 -34.29 13.99 -10.84
C LEU A 668 -33.98 13.82 -9.35
N ALA A 669 -33.91 14.90 -8.57
CA ALA A 669 -33.73 14.85 -7.12
C ALA A 669 -34.92 14.16 -6.42
N ASP A 670 -36.16 14.46 -6.84
CA ASP A 670 -37.38 13.82 -6.35
C ASP A 670 -37.43 12.33 -6.72
N SER A 671 -36.98 11.96 -7.93
CA SER A 671 -36.89 10.55 -8.34
C SER A 671 -35.84 9.74 -7.56
N VAL A 672 -34.77 10.41 -7.11
CA VAL A 672 -33.72 9.81 -6.27
C VAL A 672 -34.21 9.67 -4.82
N LEU A 673 -34.95 10.66 -4.31
CA LEU A 673 -35.59 10.62 -2.99
C LEU A 673 -36.74 9.59 -2.91
N ALA A 674 -37.52 9.43 -3.97
CA ALA A 674 -38.58 8.41 -4.06
C ALA A 674 -38.02 6.97 -4.09
N ASN A 675 -36.77 6.77 -4.50
CA ASN A 675 -36.09 5.47 -4.53
C ASN A 675 -35.21 5.21 -3.29
N THR A 676 -35.20 6.09 -2.28
CA THR A 676 -34.37 5.97 -1.07
C THR A 676 -35.14 5.88 0.25
N ILE A 677 -36.47 5.67 0.21
CA ILE A 677 -37.27 5.25 1.36
C ILE A 677 -37.79 3.83 1.04
N PRO A 678 -37.64 2.84 1.96
CA PRO A 678 -37.79 1.41 1.64
C PRO A 678 -39.17 1.01 1.10
#